data_AF-A0AAN8VCX7-F1
#
_entry.id   AF-A0AAN8VCX7-F1
#
_cell.length_a   1.000
_cell.length_b   1.000
_cell.length_c   1.000
_cell.angle_alpha   90.00
_cell.angle_beta   90.00
_cell.angle_gamma   90.00
#
_symmetry.space_group_name_H-M   'P 1'
#
loop_
_entity.id
_entity.type
_entity.pdbx_description
1 polymer ?
#
loop_
_entity_poly.entity_id
_entity_poly.type
_entity_poly.pdbx_seq_one_letter_code
_entity_poly.pdbx_strand_id
1 'polypeptide(L)'
;MDFKNQKTVRFYDDGKQNLWEKAESQRFAYNNKSSTGNFPKSNIDKNNIIGGNYKFEELKPWWKQTIDPGSEIFLRWNRIFLFSCLVALFFDPLFFYLPSVENSDNSSCIVTDLNFGIVVTMFRVITDMFYVLHIVINFRTAYVSPKTRVFGRGELVMDPKKIAHRYLRSNFFIDLIAALPLPQIVIWVILPSTRTSHADHTKSTLVLVVLLQYIPRLYLIFPLSSQLTKATGVVTKTAWAGAAYNLLLYMLASHVLGASWYLLSIERYATCWRRICKHELSPMKCDVWYLGCDTFGDANRQQWARNTTVFSSCDPANNISFNYGLFENAITNNVVSSKFIDKYFYCLWWGLQNLSSYGQTLTTSTFIGETAFAILIAILGLVLFAHLIGNMQTYLQSLTVRLEEWRLKRRDTEEWMRHRQLPQDLRERVRRFVQYKWLATRGVNEESILQALPTDLRRDIQRHLCLDLVRRVPFFSQMDDQLLDAICERLVSSLCTQGTYIVREGDPVTEMLFIIRGRLESSTTNGGRTGFFNSITLRPGDFCGEELLAWALLPKSTLNLPSSTRTVKALNEVEAFALRAEDLKFVANQFRRLHSKKLQHTFRFYSHHWRTWAACFIQAAWRRFKKRKMAKTLSMRESFSLNLDEQEPNATEHEDEEQGDENARSKNTSQAKQNLGVTILASRFASNTRRGAQKIKDAELPKFQKPKEPDFSTAVDDD
;
A
#
# COMPACT_ATOMS: atom_id res chain seq x y z
N MET A 1 12.05 -21.19 -7.11
CA MET A 1 11.50 -22.08 -6.07
C MET A 1 10.00 -22.03 -6.18
N ASP A 2 9.40 -23.18 -6.47
CA ASP A 2 8.00 -23.36 -6.82
C ASP A 2 7.05 -22.96 -5.69
N PHE A 3 6.23 -21.94 -5.95
CA PHE A 3 5.06 -21.62 -5.11
C PHE A 3 3.91 -22.55 -5.48
N LYS A 4 3.92 -23.77 -4.95
CA LYS A 4 2.73 -24.64 -4.95
C LYS A 4 1.82 -24.28 -3.78
N ASN A 5 0.61 -23.84 -4.12
CA ASN A 5 -0.65 -23.96 -3.39
C ASN A 5 -0.59 -23.90 -1.85
N GLN A 6 -0.48 -22.69 -1.30
CA GLN A 6 -1.04 -22.39 0.01
C GLN A 6 -2.21 -21.42 -0.15
N LYS A 7 -3.36 -21.85 0.39
CA LYS A 7 -4.61 -21.11 0.43
C LYS A 7 -4.33 -19.67 0.85
N THR A 8 -4.60 -18.74 -0.06
CA THR A 8 -4.77 -17.33 0.26
C THR A 8 -5.78 -17.23 1.40
N VAL A 9 -5.38 -16.62 2.50
CA VAL A 9 -6.31 -16.20 3.56
C VAL A 9 -7.25 -15.20 2.91
N ARG A 10 -8.43 -15.70 2.51
CA ARG A 10 -9.58 -14.88 2.14
C ARG A 10 -9.88 -13.98 3.34
N PHE A 11 -9.66 -12.68 3.16
CA PHE A 11 -10.48 -11.72 3.88
C PHE A 11 -11.92 -11.96 3.43
N TYR A 12 -12.83 -11.97 4.41
CA TYR A 12 -14.26 -11.94 4.16
C TYR A 12 -14.55 -10.81 3.18
N ASP A 13 -14.95 -11.17 1.97
CA ASP A 13 -15.72 -10.32 1.08
C ASP A 13 -17.17 -10.78 1.26
N ASP A 14 -17.80 -10.29 2.33
CA ASP A 14 -19.27 -10.36 2.45
C ASP A 14 -19.82 -8.95 2.20
N GLY A 15 -20.39 -8.78 1.02
CA GLY A 15 -21.74 -8.21 0.93
C GLY A 15 -21.91 -6.74 1.27
N LYS A 16 -20.95 -5.85 0.93
CA LYS A 16 -21.17 -4.40 0.95
C LYS A 16 -20.89 -3.68 -0.37
N GLN A 17 -20.82 -4.40 -1.49
CA GLN A 17 -20.75 -3.77 -2.82
C GLN A 17 -22.11 -3.34 -3.40
N ASN A 18 -23.25 -3.72 -2.79
CA ASN A 18 -24.59 -3.41 -3.35
C ASN A 18 -25.41 -2.39 -2.53
N LEU A 19 -24.80 -1.64 -1.61
CA LEU A 19 -25.48 -0.59 -0.83
C LEU A 19 -25.30 0.83 -1.38
N TRP A 20 -24.30 1.06 -2.23
CA TRP A 20 -24.11 2.34 -2.92
C TRP A 20 -24.94 2.43 -4.21
N GLU A 21 -25.07 1.35 -4.98
CA GLU A 21 -25.96 1.31 -6.18
C GLU A 21 -27.45 1.36 -5.81
N LYS A 22 -27.85 0.90 -4.62
CA LYS A 22 -29.24 1.00 -4.14
C LYS A 22 -29.60 2.40 -3.61
N ALA A 23 -28.61 3.18 -3.18
CA ALA A 23 -28.80 4.56 -2.75
C ALA A 23 -28.89 5.54 -3.92
N GLU A 24 -28.24 5.26 -5.06
CA GLU A 24 -28.39 6.04 -6.30
C GLU A 24 -29.72 5.73 -7.02
N SER A 25 -30.15 4.47 -7.05
CA SER A 25 -31.43 4.09 -7.67
C SER A 25 -32.68 4.55 -6.88
N GLN A 26 -32.58 4.73 -5.55
CA GLN A 26 -33.64 5.36 -4.75
C GLN A 26 -33.67 6.90 -4.84
N ARG A 27 -32.55 7.56 -5.18
CA ARG A 27 -32.53 9.01 -5.43
C ARG A 27 -33.12 9.41 -6.79
N PHE A 28 -33.06 8.54 -7.79
CA PHE A 28 -33.65 8.79 -9.11
C PHE A 28 -35.16 8.51 -9.20
N ALA A 29 -35.75 7.81 -8.22
CA ALA A 29 -37.19 7.50 -8.23
C ALA A 29 -38.08 8.52 -7.47
N TYR A 30 -37.49 9.50 -6.77
CA TYR A 30 -38.27 10.46 -5.95
C TYR A 30 -38.53 11.82 -6.63
N ASN A 31 -38.02 12.06 -7.84
CA ASN A 31 -38.18 13.34 -8.55
C ASN A 31 -39.22 13.35 -9.68
N ASN A 32 -40.02 12.29 -9.85
CA ASN A 32 -41.08 12.26 -10.86
C ASN A 32 -42.41 11.76 -10.26
N LYS A 33 -43.01 12.56 -9.39
CA LYS A 33 -44.47 12.58 -9.19
C LYS A 33 -44.94 14.02 -8.97
N SER A 34 -45.33 14.65 -10.06
CA SER A 34 -46.31 15.72 -10.02
C SER A 34 -47.65 15.12 -9.56
N SER A 35 -48.16 15.57 -8.42
CA SER A 35 -49.55 15.36 -8.05
C SER A 35 -50.15 16.69 -7.63
N THR A 36 -50.85 17.30 -8.58
CA THR A 36 -51.99 18.18 -8.36
C THR A 36 -53.00 17.51 -7.42
N GLY A 37 -53.52 18.25 -6.42
CA GLY A 37 -54.76 17.87 -5.74
C GLY A 37 -54.80 18.14 -4.23
N ASN A 38 -55.40 19.28 -3.88
CA ASN A 38 -56.10 19.67 -2.64
C ASN A 38 -56.15 18.70 -1.45
N PHE A 39 -55.83 19.20 -0.25
CA PHE A 39 -56.55 18.97 1.03
C PHE A 39 -56.14 20.02 2.09
N PRO A 40 -56.90 20.24 3.19
CA PRO A 40 -57.22 21.56 3.70
C PRO A 40 -56.35 21.98 4.91
N LYS A 41 -56.42 23.30 5.18
CA LYS A 41 -55.82 24.03 6.30
C LYS A 41 -56.04 23.36 7.66
N SER A 42 -54.96 23.26 8.45
CA SER A 42 -55.04 23.39 9.91
C SER A 42 -53.86 24.21 10.43
N ASN A 43 -54.20 25.22 11.23
CA ASN A 43 -53.32 26.14 11.94
C ASN A 43 -52.56 25.41 13.03
N ILE A 44 -51.23 25.49 13.06
CA ILE A 44 -50.45 25.48 14.31
C ILE A 44 -49.32 26.50 14.20
N ASP A 45 -49.14 27.22 15.31
CA ASP A 45 -48.58 28.55 15.45
C ASP A 45 -47.14 28.75 15.00
N LYS A 46 -46.95 29.93 14.41
CA LYS A 46 -45.67 30.61 14.27
C LYS A 46 -45.21 31.04 15.67
N ASN A 47 -43.97 30.69 16.05
CA ASN A 47 -42.98 31.66 16.54
C ASN A 47 -41.61 31.00 16.77
N ASN A 48 -40.58 31.78 16.40
CA ASN A 48 -39.16 31.64 16.73
C ASN A 48 -38.32 30.59 15.99
N ILE A 49 -37.91 30.90 14.74
CA ILE A 49 -36.52 30.66 14.32
C ILE A 49 -36.03 31.86 13.49
N ILE A 50 -34.90 32.40 13.95
CA ILE A 50 -34.12 33.52 13.43
C ILE A 50 -33.83 33.32 11.94
N GLY A 51 -34.19 34.33 11.13
CA GLY A 51 -33.96 34.36 9.69
C GLY A 51 -32.48 34.43 9.34
N GLY A 52 -31.88 33.27 9.06
CA GLY A 52 -30.72 33.18 8.19
C GLY A 52 -31.19 33.23 6.74
N ASN A 53 -30.92 34.34 6.04
CA ASN A 53 -31.09 34.45 4.60
C ASN A 53 -30.16 33.46 3.90
N TYR A 54 -30.61 32.23 3.67
CA TYR A 54 -30.03 31.36 2.66
C TYR A 54 -30.43 31.91 1.29
N LYS A 55 -29.63 32.86 0.77
CA LYS A 55 -29.62 33.17 -0.66
C LYS A 55 -29.31 31.86 -1.39
N PHE A 56 -30.30 31.28 -2.05
CA PHE A 56 -30.08 30.31 -3.11
C PHE A 56 -29.18 31.01 -4.14
N GLU A 57 -27.92 30.64 -4.17
CA GLU A 57 -26.96 31.14 -5.15
C GLU A 57 -27.41 30.60 -6.51
N GLU A 58 -27.96 31.47 -7.35
CA GLU A 58 -28.33 31.14 -8.74
C GLU A 58 -27.18 30.34 -9.37
N LEU A 59 -27.47 29.14 -9.87
CA LEU A 59 -26.50 28.34 -10.61
C LEU A 59 -26.01 29.17 -11.80
N LYS A 60 -24.87 29.82 -11.61
CA LYS A 60 -24.20 30.54 -12.69
C LYS A 60 -23.93 29.54 -13.80
N PRO A 61 -24.24 29.87 -15.06
CA PRO A 61 -23.95 28.98 -16.17
C PRO A 61 -22.46 28.64 -16.20
N TRP A 62 -22.11 27.44 -16.66
CA TRP A 62 -20.77 26.86 -16.54
C TRP A 62 -19.65 27.78 -17.07
N TRP A 63 -19.93 28.60 -18.09
CA TRP A 63 -18.99 29.58 -18.66
C TRP A 63 -18.71 30.81 -17.79
N LYS A 64 -19.47 31.02 -16.71
CA LYS A 64 -19.26 32.08 -15.70
C LYS A 64 -18.60 31.55 -14.41
N GLN A 65 -18.37 30.23 -14.31
CA GLN A 65 -17.82 29.61 -13.11
C GLN A 65 -16.29 29.68 -13.11
N THR A 66 -15.70 30.08 -11.98
CA THR A 66 -14.25 30.06 -11.77
C THR A 66 -13.80 28.65 -11.39
N ILE A 67 -12.70 28.19 -11.98
CA ILE A 67 -12.18 26.84 -11.80
C ILE A 67 -11.32 26.81 -10.54
N ASP A 68 -11.60 25.85 -9.66
CA ASP A 68 -10.75 25.58 -8.50
C ASP A 68 -9.44 24.90 -8.96
N PRO A 69 -8.25 25.44 -8.63
CA PRO A 69 -6.97 24.81 -8.92
C PRO A 69 -6.79 23.41 -8.32
N GLY A 70 -7.53 23.06 -7.25
CA GLY A 70 -7.54 21.72 -6.67
C GLY A 70 -8.45 20.71 -7.35
N SER A 71 -9.28 21.16 -8.30
CA SER A 71 -10.27 20.29 -8.96
C SER A 71 -9.62 19.21 -9.84
N GLU A 72 -10.22 18.02 -9.89
CA GLU A 72 -9.73 16.94 -10.77
C GLU A 72 -9.73 17.33 -12.25
N ILE A 73 -10.67 18.19 -12.66
CA ILE A 73 -10.79 18.70 -14.03
C ILE A 73 -9.55 19.54 -14.38
N PHE A 74 -9.16 20.47 -13.50
CA PHE A 74 -7.98 21.30 -13.71
C PHE A 74 -6.69 20.48 -13.71
N LEU A 75 -6.55 19.53 -12.79
CA LEU A 75 -5.40 18.63 -12.74
C LEU A 75 -5.31 17.73 -13.99
N ARG A 76 -6.45 17.27 -14.51
CA ARG A 76 -6.51 16.50 -15.78
C ARG A 76 -6.14 17.39 -16.96
N TRP A 77 -6.65 18.63 -17.02
CA TRP A 77 -6.26 19.60 -18.04
C TRP A 77 -4.77 19.89 -18.03
N ASN A 78 -4.16 20.14 -16.86
CA ASN A 78 -2.72 20.40 -16.75
C ASN A 78 -1.87 19.21 -17.23
N ARG A 79 -2.33 17.97 -17.03
CA ARG A 79 -1.67 16.78 -17.60
C ARG A 79 -1.79 16.72 -19.12
N ILE A 80 -2.96 17.00 -19.67
CA ILE A 80 -3.18 17.06 -21.13
C ILE A 80 -2.33 18.17 -21.75
N PHE A 81 -2.30 19.34 -21.11
CA PHE A 81 -1.51 20.48 -21.56
C PHE A 81 -0.01 20.20 -21.48
N LEU A 82 0.47 19.56 -20.40
CA LEU A 82 1.88 19.13 -20.28
C LEU A 82 2.26 18.18 -21.43
N PHE A 83 1.40 17.20 -21.74
CA PHE A 83 1.63 16.32 -22.87
C PHE A 83 1.65 17.08 -24.20
N SER A 84 0.71 18.01 -24.41
CA SER A 84 0.69 18.87 -25.59
C SER A 84 1.96 19.73 -25.72
N CYS A 85 2.50 20.25 -24.60
CA CYS A 85 3.77 20.99 -24.59
C CYS A 85 4.94 20.12 -25.07
N LEU A 86 5.04 18.86 -24.61
CA LEU A 86 6.08 17.92 -25.06
C LEU A 86 5.96 17.62 -26.55
N VAL A 87 4.74 17.43 -27.04
CA VAL A 87 4.46 17.23 -28.47
C VAL A 87 4.84 18.47 -29.28
N ALA A 88 4.55 19.68 -28.77
CA ALA A 88 4.93 20.93 -29.41
C ALA A 88 6.46 21.07 -29.53
N LEU A 89 7.20 20.76 -28.44
CA LEU A 89 8.66 20.78 -28.46
C LEU A 89 9.27 19.74 -29.42
N PHE A 90 8.56 18.66 -29.74
CA PHE A 90 8.99 17.69 -30.75
C PHE A 90 8.84 18.26 -32.17
N PHE A 91 7.75 18.96 -32.46
CA PHE A 91 7.50 19.54 -33.77
C PHE A 91 8.36 20.79 -34.06
N ASP A 92 8.75 21.56 -33.03
CA ASP A 92 9.50 22.81 -33.20
C ASP A 92 10.83 22.62 -33.98
N PRO A 93 11.72 21.67 -33.65
CA PRO A 93 12.96 21.45 -34.41
C PRO A 93 12.75 20.87 -35.80
N LEU A 94 11.55 20.37 -36.15
CA LEU A 94 11.33 19.83 -37.49
C LEU A 94 11.45 20.90 -38.58
N PHE A 95 11.21 22.17 -38.26
CA PHE A 95 11.44 23.28 -39.18
C PHE A 95 12.90 23.37 -39.64
N PHE A 96 13.86 22.81 -38.91
CA PHE A 96 15.27 22.78 -39.31
C PHE A 96 15.55 21.82 -40.49
N TYR A 97 14.62 20.91 -40.79
CA TYR A 97 14.72 20.00 -41.94
C TYR A 97 14.11 20.54 -43.24
N LEU A 98 13.54 21.75 -43.22
CA LEU A 98 12.98 22.44 -44.39
C LEU A 98 14.00 22.69 -45.51
N PRO A 99 15.19 23.27 -45.24
CA PRO A 99 16.20 23.38 -46.29
C PRO A 99 16.75 21.98 -46.59
N SER A 100 16.91 21.67 -47.87
CA SER A 100 17.58 20.46 -48.35
C SER A 100 18.36 20.75 -49.61
N VAL A 101 19.30 19.85 -49.94
CA VAL A 101 20.06 19.93 -51.17
C VAL A 101 19.43 19.01 -52.21
N GLU A 102 19.10 19.57 -53.36
CA GLU A 102 18.68 18.80 -54.52
C GLU A 102 19.86 18.63 -55.48
N ASN A 103 20.15 17.39 -55.86
CA ASN A 103 21.24 17.04 -56.77
C ASN A 103 20.66 16.68 -58.14
N SER A 104 21.10 17.37 -59.19
CA SER A 104 20.89 17.04 -60.59
C SER A 104 22.24 16.70 -61.24
N ASP A 105 22.24 15.98 -62.37
CA ASP A 105 23.43 15.35 -62.99
C ASP A 105 24.72 16.17 -62.94
N ASN A 106 24.66 17.50 -63.20
CA ASN A 106 25.81 18.41 -63.14
C ASN A 106 25.63 19.64 -62.22
N SER A 107 24.53 19.74 -61.46
CA SER A 107 24.31 20.92 -60.60
C SER A 107 23.55 20.57 -59.34
N SER A 108 24.02 21.09 -58.21
CA SER A 108 23.30 21.04 -56.94
C SER A 108 22.69 22.39 -56.61
N CYS A 109 21.64 22.41 -55.80
CA CYS A 109 21.08 23.66 -55.30
C CYS A 109 20.36 23.46 -53.97
N ILE A 110 20.16 24.56 -53.24
CA ILE A 110 19.41 24.52 -51.98
C ILE A 110 17.95 24.83 -52.27
N VAL A 111 17.09 23.87 -51.97
CA VAL A 111 15.62 23.98 -52.03
C VAL A 111 15.03 24.06 -50.63
N THR A 112 13.85 24.67 -50.52
CA THR A 112 13.04 24.61 -49.29
C THR A 112 11.86 23.70 -49.57
N ASP A 113 11.75 22.58 -48.84
CA ASP A 113 10.65 21.62 -49.02
C ASP A 113 9.35 22.17 -48.41
N LEU A 114 8.55 22.84 -49.25
CA LEU A 114 7.27 23.41 -48.84
C LEU A 114 6.22 22.33 -48.53
N ASN A 115 6.29 21.15 -49.15
CA ASN A 115 5.35 20.06 -48.87
C ASN A 115 5.53 19.54 -47.45
N PHE A 116 6.78 19.33 -47.04
CA PHE A 116 7.10 19.02 -45.66
C PHE A 116 6.70 20.16 -44.70
N GLY A 117 6.91 21.41 -45.11
CA GLY A 117 6.46 22.60 -44.36
C GLY A 117 4.95 22.63 -44.10
N ILE A 118 4.11 22.25 -45.06
CA ILE A 118 2.65 22.14 -44.85
C ILE A 118 2.33 21.15 -43.73
N VAL A 119 2.97 19.98 -43.74
CA VAL A 119 2.73 18.93 -42.74
C VAL A 119 3.14 19.41 -41.34
N VAL A 120 4.35 19.95 -41.20
CA VAL A 120 4.85 20.43 -39.90
C VAL A 120 3.98 21.58 -39.39
N THR A 121 3.60 22.54 -40.24
CA THR A 121 2.75 23.67 -39.84
C THR A 121 1.34 23.24 -39.43
N MET A 122 0.76 22.20 -40.04
CA MET A 122 -0.52 21.64 -39.63
C MET A 122 -0.49 21.11 -38.19
N PHE A 123 0.47 20.24 -37.87
CA PHE A 123 0.64 19.73 -36.49
C PHE A 123 0.93 20.86 -35.51
N ARG A 124 1.70 21.85 -35.95
CA ARG A 124 2.06 23.01 -35.16
C ARG A 124 0.84 23.84 -34.76
N VAL A 125 -0.08 24.11 -35.69
CA VAL A 125 -1.34 24.81 -35.43
C VAL A 125 -2.19 24.06 -34.41
N ILE A 126 -2.26 22.72 -34.50
CA ILE A 126 -2.98 21.91 -33.50
C ILE A 126 -2.40 22.14 -32.10
N THR A 127 -1.08 22.11 -31.95
CA THR A 127 -0.44 22.35 -30.64
C THR A 127 -0.64 23.78 -30.14
N ASP A 128 -0.64 24.78 -31.02
CA ASP A 128 -0.88 26.19 -30.65
C ASP A 128 -2.27 26.43 -30.08
N MET A 129 -3.29 25.71 -30.57
CA MET A 129 -4.64 25.77 -30.02
C MET A 129 -4.70 25.37 -28.54
N PHE A 130 -3.87 24.41 -28.11
CA PHE A 130 -3.79 24.05 -26.69
C PHE A 130 -3.17 25.15 -25.82
N TYR A 131 -2.20 25.91 -26.34
CA TYR A 131 -1.63 27.07 -25.63
C TYR A 131 -2.67 28.18 -25.47
N VAL A 132 -3.43 28.48 -26.53
CA VAL A 132 -4.53 29.46 -26.46
C VAL A 132 -5.59 29.02 -25.45
N LEU A 133 -6.00 27.75 -25.48
CA LEU A 133 -6.97 27.22 -24.53
C LEU A 133 -6.44 27.25 -23.09
N HIS A 134 -5.14 27.01 -22.89
CA HIS A 134 -4.50 27.12 -21.58
C HIS A 134 -4.51 28.56 -21.04
N ILE A 135 -4.25 29.57 -21.88
CA ILE A 135 -4.37 30.98 -21.51
C ILE A 135 -5.82 31.29 -21.07
N VAL A 136 -6.82 30.85 -21.83
CA VAL A 136 -8.24 31.05 -21.50
C VAL A 136 -8.58 30.42 -20.15
N ILE A 137 -8.08 29.22 -19.87
CA ILE A 137 -8.30 28.53 -18.60
C ILE A 137 -7.60 29.27 -17.45
N ASN A 138 -6.37 29.77 -17.64
CA ASN A 138 -5.66 30.52 -16.60
C ASN A 138 -6.35 31.82 -16.20
N PHE A 139 -7.06 32.49 -17.12
CA PHE A 139 -7.93 33.63 -16.79
C PHE A 139 -9.16 33.25 -15.93
N ARG A 140 -9.51 31.96 -15.88
CA ARG A 140 -10.67 31.42 -15.14
C ARG A 140 -10.28 30.65 -13.89
N THR A 141 -9.00 30.34 -13.70
CA THR A 141 -8.51 29.58 -12.55
C THR A 141 -8.32 30.48 -11.34
N ALA A 142 -8.92 30.09 -10.23
CA ALA A 142 -8.74 30.76 -8.95
C ALA A 142 -7.33 30.54 -8.38
N TYR A 143 -6.92 31.42 -7.48
CA TYR A 143 -5.60 31.31 -6.85
C TYR A 143 -5.70 31.38 -5.33
N VAL A 144 -4.72 30.75 -4.68
CA VAL A 144 -4.53 30.87 -3.23
C VAL A 144 -3.69 32.11 -2.94
N SER A 145 -4.21 33.02 -2.13
CA SER A 145 -3.49 34.26 -1.77
C SER A 145 -2.30 33.95 -0.85
N PRO A 146 -1.07 34.41 -1.19
CA PRO A 146 0.09 34.21 -0.32
C PRO A 146 -0.04 34.95 1.02
N LYS A 147 -0.70 36.12 1.02
CA LYS A 147 -0.84 36.99 2.20
C LYS A 147 -1.75 36.41 3.28
N THR A 148 -2.66 35.51 2.88
CA THR A 148 -3.60 34.84 3.79
C THR A 148 -3.08 33.49 4.28
N ARG A 149 -1.84 33.09 3.94
CA ARG A 149 -1.25 31.81 4.39
C ARG A 149 -0.79 31.89 5.85
N VAL A 150 -1.71 32.14 6.78
CA VAL A 150 -1.44 31.99 8.20
C VAL A 150 -1.86 30.56 8.57
N PHE A 151 -0.94 29.74 9.08
CA PHE A 151 -1.13 28.31 9.38
C PHE A 151 -1.35 27.37 8.17
N GLY A 152 -0.83 27.70 6.99
CA GLY A 152 -0.81 26.77 5.84
C GLY A 152 -2.14 26.62 5.08
N ARG A 153 -3.25 27.18 5.58
CA ARG A 153 -4.47 27.40 4.78
C ARG A 153 -4.45 28.82 4.23
N GLY A 154 -4.38 28.95 2.90
CA GLY A 154 -4.62 30.22 2.23
C GLY A 154 -6.06 30.32 1.75
N GLU A 155 -6.61 31.52 1.73
CA GLU A 155 -7.94 31.79 1.19
C GLU A 155 -7.93 31.70 -0.35
N LEU A 156 -8.95 31.04 -0.91
CA LEU A 156 -9.14 30.91 -2.35
C LEU A 156 -9.84 32.15 -2.90
N VAL A 157 -9.13 32.92 -3.73
CA VAL A 157 -9.67 34.13 -4.35
C VAL A 157 -10.37 33.77 -5.66
N MET A 158 -11.70 33.87 -5.68
CA MET A 158 -12.56 33.53 -6.82
C MET A 158 -13.01 34.76 -7.67
N ASP A 159 -12.54 35.97 -7.34
CA ASP A 159 -12.95 37.19 -8.05
C ASP A 159 -12.26 37.29 -9.44
N PRO A 160 -13.01 37.29 -10.56
CA PRO A 160 -12.45 37.28 -11.91
C PRO A 160 -11.57 38.49 -12.21
N LYS A 161 -11.87 39.67 -11.64
CA LYS A 161 -11.05 40.88 -11.87
C LYS A 161 -9.68 40.75 -11.20
N LYS A 162 -9.65 40.20 -9.99
CA LYS A 162 -8.40 39.96 -9.24
C LYS A 162 -7.58 38.84 -9.88
N ILE A 163 -8.23 37.81 -10.42
CA ILE A 163 -7.59 36.72 -11.17
C ILE A 163 -6.91 37.29 -12.43
N ALA A 164 -7.65 38.02 -13.26
CA ALA A 164 -7.13 38.60 -14.49
C ALA A 164 -5.95 39.56 -14.23
N HIS A 165 -6.06 40.46 -13.25
CA HIS A 165 -4.98 41.39 -12.91
C HIS A 165 -3.71 40.66 -12.44
N ARG A 166 -3.86 39.62 -11.62
CA ARG A 166 -2.71 38.83 -11.16
C ARG A 166 -2.04 38.10 -12.32
N TYR A 167 -2.83 37.44 -13.17
CA TYR A 167 -2.30 36.66 -14.28
C TYR A 167 -1.58 37.53 -15.32
N LEU A 168 -2.16 38.69 -15.66
CA LEU A 168 -1.55 39.69 -16.55
C LEU A 168 -0.19 40.19 -16.05
N ARG A 169 -0.01 40.30 -14.73
CA ARG A 169 1.25 40.79 -14.14
C ARG A 169 2.31 39.71 -13.97
N SER A 170 1.94 38.42 -13.98
CA SER A 170 2.87 37.33 -13.73
C SER A 170 3.23 36.53 -14.98
N ASN A 171 2.35 35.63 -15.44
CA ASN A 171 2.71 34.57 -16.39
C ASN A 171 2.15 34.81 -17.79
N PHE A 172 1.20 35.74 -17.94
CA PHE A 172 0.50 35.98 -19.19
C PHE A 172 1.44 36.23 -20.37
N PHE A 173 2.48 37.06 -20.20
CA PHE A 173 3.40 37.38 -21.30
C PHE A 173 4.22 36.17 -21.75
N ILE A 174 4.59 35.27 -20.82
CA ILE A 174 5.33 34.05 -21.15
C ILE A 174 4.42 33.10 -21.93
N ASP A 175 3.18 32.91 -21.44
CA ASP A 175 2.18 32.07 -22.11
C ASP A 175 1.84 32.63 -23.50
N LEU A 176 1.73 33.96 -23.63
CA LEU A 176 1.46 34.64 -24.89
C LEU A 176 2.58 34.44 -25.90
N ILE A 177 3.84 34.69 -25.53
CA ILE A 177 4.99 34.50 -26.42
C ILE A 177 5.09 33.04 -26.86
N ALA A 178 4.86 32.09 -25.94
CA ALA A 178 4.86 30.67 -26.28
C ALA A 178 3.76 30.31 -27.29
N ALA A 179 2.58 30.96 -27.21
CA ALA A 179 1.42 30.71 -28.08
C ALA A 179 1.49 31.36 -29.47
N LEU A 180 2.40 32.30 -29.74
CA LEU A 180 2.47 33.01 -31.02
C LEU A 180 2.90 32.09 -32.17
N PRO A 181 2.19 32.01 -33.32
CA PRO A 181 2.59 31.16 -34.44
C PRO A 181 3.69 31.81 -35.31
N LEU A 182 4.83 32.17 -34.70
CA LEU A 182 5.90 32.92 -35.40
C LEU A 182 6.53 32.15 -36.58
N PRO A 183 6.88 30.85 -36.47
CA PRO A 183 7.40 30.08 -37.60
C PRO A 183 6.43 30.04 -38.79
N GLN A 184 5.12 29.93 -38.53
CA GLN A 184 4.11 29.92 -39.57
C GLN A 184 4.02 31.25 -40.30
N ILE A 185 4.12 32.38 -39.58
CA ILE A 185 4.14 33.72 -40.19
C ILE A 185 5.38 33.88 -41.08
N VAL A 186 6.55 33.43 -40.62
CA VAL A 186 7.78 33.53 -41.42
C VAL A 186 7.67 32.71 -42.71
N ILE A 187 7.20 31.47 -42.64
CA ILE A 187 7.12 30.55 -43.79
C ILE A 187 6.07 31.01 -44.81
N TRP A 188 4.89 31.44 -44.35
CA TRP A 188 3.75 31.68 -45.24
C TRP A 188 3.55 33.14 -45.64
N VAL A 189 4.11 34.09 -44.89
CA VAL A 189 3.95 35.53 -45.17
C VAL A 189 5.27 36.14 -45.62
N ILE A 190 6.36 35.92 -44.88
CA ILE A 190 7.64 36.60 -45.12
C ILE A 190 8.41 35.93 -46.27
N LEU A 191 8.51 34.59 -46.27
CA LEU A 191 9.29 33.86 -47.27
C LEU A 191 8.77 34.06 -48.71
N PRO A 192 7.45 34.04 -48.98
CA PRO A 192 6.94 34.29 -50.33
C PRO A 192 7.09 35.76 -50.76
N SER A 193 7.01 36.70 -49.81
CA SER A 193 7.10 38.14 -50.10
C SER A 193 8.53 38.62 -50.39
N THR A 194 9.54 37.88 -49.95
CA THR A 194 10.97 38.25 -50.07
C THR A 194 11.71 37.53 -51.20
N ARG A 195 10.98 36.77 -52.01
CA ARG A 195 11.48 35.92 -53.11
C ARG A 195 12.28 36.64 -54.20
N THR A 196 12.33 37.98 -54.21
CA THR A 196 12.89 38.79 -55.30
C THR A 196 14.16 39.58 -54.98
N SER A 197 14.67 39.60 -53.73
CA SER A 197 15.81 40.49 -53.42
C SER A 197 16.91 39.96 -52.50
N HIS A 198 16.68 39.11 -51.48
CA HIS A 198 17.78 38.63 -50.62
C HIS A 198 17.41 37.31 -49.91
N ALA A 199 17.61 36.16 -50.57
CA ALA A 199 17.29 34.83 -50.02
C ALA A 199 18.16 34.37 -48.83
N ASP A 200 19.28 35.05 -48.55
CA ASP A 200 20.21 34.64 -47.50
C ASP A 200 19.78 35.11 -46.09
N HIS A 201 19.15 36.28 -45.97
CA HIS A 201 18.75 36.82 -44.66
C HIS A 201 17.47 36.16 -44.10
N THR A 202 16.57 35.70 -44.97
CA THR A 202 15.28 35.13 -44.57
C THR A 202 15.42 33.73 -43.96
N LYS A 203 16.39 32.93 -44.41
CA LYS A 203 16.68 31.60 -43.85
C LYS A 203 17.23 31.67 -42.42
N SER A 204 18.22 32.54 -42.16
CA SER A 204 18.74 32.74 -40.80
C SER A 204 17.71 33.38 -39.86
N THR A 205 16.80 34.20 -40.39
CA THR A 205 15.69 34.77 -39.60
C THR A 205 14.71 33.71 -39.13
N LEU A 206 14.37 32.72 -39.98
CA LEU A 206 13.49 31.61 -39.60
C LEU A 206 14.07 30.77 -38.46
N VAL A 207 15.37 30.47 -38.53
CA VAL A 207 16.09 29.71 -37.49
C VAL A 207 16.06 30.46 -36.16
N LEU A 208 16.38 31.76 -36.17
CA LEU A 208 16.35 32.61 -34.99
C LEU A 208 14.96 32.65 -34.35
N VAL A 209 13.90 32.74 -35.16
CA VAL A 209 12.51 32.77 -34.69
C VAL A 209 12.11 31.45 -34.04
N VAL A 210 12.47 30.30 -34.64
CA VAL A 210 12.19 28.97 -34.07
C VAL A 210 12.92 28.81 -32.72
N LEU A 211 14.21 29.18 -32.65
CA LEU A 211 15.00 29.10 -31.41
C LEU A 211 14.45 30.04 -30.31
N LEU A 212 14.09 31.27 -30.67
CA LEU A 212 13.55 32.25 -29.73
C LEU A 212 12.23 31.78 -29.12
N GLN A 213 11.36 31.14 -29.92
CA GLN A 213 10.08 30.63 -29.43
C GLN A 213 10.22 29.33 -28.62
N TYR A 214 11.24 28.51 -28.92
CA TYR A 214 11.50 27.26 -28.20
C TYR A 214 11.75 27.49 -26.70
N ILE A 215 12.47 28.57 -26.34
CA ILE A 215 12.86 28.87 -24.95
C ILE A 215 11.64 29.08 -24.02
N PRO A 216 10.68 29.98 -24.32
CA PRO A 216 9.46 30.13 -23.52
C PRO A 216 8.68 28.82 -23.35
N ARG A 217 8.59 27.99 -24.40
CA ARG A 217 7.85 26.72 -24.36
C ARG A 217 8.50 25.70 -23.43
N LEU A 218 9.82 25.60 -23.50
CA LEU A 218 10.58 24.77 -22.58
C LEU A 218 10.43 25.27 -21.14
N TYR A 219 10.48 26.59 -20.94
CA TYR A 219 10.32 27.19 -19.63
C TYR A 219 8.97 26.84 -18.98
N LEU A 220 7.86 26.81 -19.73
CA LEU A 220 6.52 26.51 -19.21
C LEU A 220 6.36 25.11 -18.60
N ILE A 221 7.20 24.16 -18.99
CA ILE A 221 7.16 22.79 -18.46
C ILE A 221 7.58 22.75 -16.98
N PHE A 222 8.54 23.58 -16.56
CA PHE A 222 9.03 23.61 -15.18
C PHE A 222 7.99 24.05 -14.14
N PRO A 223 7.31 25.20 -14.26
CA PRO A 223 6.27 25.60 -13.31
C PRO A 223 5.06 24.65 -13.36
N LEU A 224 4.71 24.12 -14.54
CA LEU A 224 3.59 23.20 -14.69
C LEU A 224 3.86 21.85 -13.99
N SER A 225 5.04 21.26 -14.20
CA SER A 225 5.46 20.05 -13.52
C SER A 225 5.59 20.25 -12.00
N SER A 226 6.10 21.40 -11.55
CA SER A 226 6.17 21.76 -10.12
C SER A 226 4.78 21.89 -9.47
N GLN A 227 3.80 22.45 -10.18
CA GLN A 227 2.42 22.53 -9.68
C GLN A 227 1.79 21.14 -9.57
N LEU A 228 2.03 20.28 -10.56
CA LEU A 228 1.50 18.92 -10.55
C LEU A 228 2.13 18.08 -9.43
N THR A 229 3.45 18.17 -9.21
CA THR A 229 4.10 17.48 -8.08
C THR A 229 3.62 17.98 -6.73
N LYS A 230 3.40 19.28 -6.57
CA LYS A 230 2.87 19.84 -5.32
C LYS A 230 1.43 19.40 -5.04
N ALA A 231 0.60 19.27 -6.08
CA ALA A 231 -0.80 18.89 -5.93
C ALA A 231 -1.01 17.37 -5.76
N THR A 232 -0.27 16.55 -6.51
CA THR A 232 -0.47 15.09 -6.52
C THR A 232 0.69 14.29 -5.92
N GLY A 233 1.70 14.95 -5.36
CA GLY A 233 2.92 14.32 -4.82
C GLY A 233 3.90 13.82 -5.88
N VAL A 234 3.39 13.42 -7.05
CA VAL A 234 4.13 12.86 -8.18
C VAL A 234 3.62 13.45 -9.51
N VAL A 235 4.52 13.63 -10.49
CA VAL A 235 4.15 14.04 -11.87
C VAL A 235 3.28 12.96 -12.52
N THR A 236 3.67 11.69 -12.36
CA THR A 236 3.02 10.53 -12.95
C THR A 236 2.51 9.57 -11.87
N LYS A 237 1.36 8.94 -12.11
CA LYS A 237 0.76 8.00 -11.15
C LYS A 237 1.59 6.73 -10.92
N THR A 238 2.45 6.36 -11.86
CA THR A 238 3.28 5.14 -11.81
C THR A 238 4.76 5.48 -11.97
N ALA A 239 5.63 4.70 -11.30
CA ALA A 239 7.08 4.84 -11.40
C ALA A 239 7.59 4.63 -12.85
N TRP A 240 7.01 3.66 -13.57
CA TRP A 240 7.32 3.40 -14.98
C TRP A 240 6.99 4.58 -15.90
N ALA A 241 5.88 5.28 -15.65
CA ALA A 241 5.55 6.49 -16.41
C ALA A 241 6.54 7.64 -16.10
N GLY A 242 7.06 7.71 -14.87
CA GLY A 242 8.09 8.68 -14.47
C GLY A 242 9.42 8.42 -15.17
N ALA A 243 9.83 7.15 -15.26
CA ALA A 243 10.97 6.72 -16.06
C ALA A 243 10.76 7.08 -17.54
N ALA A 244 9.65 6.67 -18.15
CA ALA A 244 9.34 6.98 -19.55
C ALA A 244 9.36 8.49 -19.85
N TYR A 245 8.85 9.32 -18.94
CA TYR A 245 8.91 10.78 -19.06
C TYR A 245 10.35 11.32 -19.10
N ASN A 246 11.22 10.86 -18.21
CA ASN A 246 12.63 11.29 -18.21
C ASN A 246 13.38 10.81 -19.45
N LEU A 247 13.12 9.58 -19.91
CA LEU A 247 13.67 9.08 -21.17
C LEU A 247 13.17 9.91 -22.35
N LEU A 248 11.89 10.27 -22.39
CA LEU A 248 11.32 11.11 -23.43
C LEU A 248 11.99 12.49 -23.48
N LEU A 249 12.24 13.14 -22.34
CA LEU A 249 12.96 14.41 -22.29
C LEU A 249 14.39 14.29 -22.83
N TYR A 250 15.09 13.19 -22.52
CA TYR A 250 16.42 12.92 -23.04
C TYR A 250 16.41 12.68 -24.56
N MET A 251 15.45 11.90 -25.06
CA MET A 251 15.26 11.69 -26.50
C MET A 251 14.90 12.99 -27.23
N LEU A 252 14.12 13.87 -26.60
CA LEU A 252 13.76 15.17 -27.14
C LEU A 252 14.97 16.11 -27.22
N ALA A 253 15.85 16.11 -26.22
CA ALA A 253 17.10 16.86 -26.27
C ALA A 253 18.01 16.37 -27.41
N SER A 254 18.08 15.04 -27.60
CA SER A 254 18.79 14.43 -28.74
C SER A 254 18.21 14.86 -30.09
N HIS A 255 16.89 14.83 -30.22
CA HIS A 255 16.18 15.29 -31.41
C HIS A 255 16.51 16.75 -31.76
N VAL A 256 16.45 17.65 -30.77
CA VAL A 256 16.81 19.07 -30.95
C VAL A 256 18.26 19.22 -31.37
N LEU A 257 19.17 18.46 -30.74
CA LEU A 257 20.58 18.52 -31.05
C LEU A 257 20.87 18.03 -32.48
N GLY A 258 20.29 16.89 -32.87
CA GLY A 258 20.42 16.33 -34.22
C GLY A 258 19.85 17.24 -35.30
N ALA A 259 18.66 17.83 -35.06
CA ALA A 259 18.06 18.80 -35.98
C ALA A 259 18.91 20.08 -36.11
N SER A 260 19.48 20.57 -35.00
CA SER A 260 20.38 21.72 -35.02
C SER A 260 21.66 21.41 -35.80
N TRP A 261 22.23 20.22 -35.62
CA TRP A 261 23.40 19.76 -36.37
C TRP A 261 23.11 19.65 -37.87
N TYR A 262 21.94 19.13 -38.28
CA TYR A 262 21.53 19.07 -39.68
C TYR A 262 21.50 20.45 -40.33
N LEU A 263 20.83 21.41 -39.68
CA LEU A 263 20.73 22.78 -40.18
C LEU A 263 22.09 23.46 -40.28
N LEU A 264 22.93 23.33 -39.24
CA LEU A 264 24.29 23.86 -39.26
C LEU A 264 25.15 23.19 -40.35
N SER A 265 24.90 21.91 -40.66
CA SER A 265 25.56 21.22 -41.77
C SER A 265 25.19 21.83 -43.12
N ILE A 266 23.91 22.15 -43.34
CA ILE A 266 23.47 22.85 -44.56
C ILE A 266 24.05 24.25 -44.63
N GLU A 267 24.05 25.00 -43.53
CA GLU A 267 24.65 26.34 -43.49
C GLU A 267 26.17 26.29 -43.78
N ARG A 268 26.86 25.29 -43.24
CA ARG A 268 28.29 25.07 -43.51
C ARG A 268 28.53 24.71 -44.97
N TYR A 269 27.69 23.85 -45.56
CA TYR A 269 27.77 23.47 -46.97
C TYR A 269 27.50 24.65 -47.90
N ALA A 270 26.45 25.44 -47.61
CA ALA A 270 26.14 26.68 -48.31
C ALA A 270 27.28 27.71 -48.22
N THR A 271 27.98 27.77 -47.08
CA THR A 271 29.14 28.66 -46.89
C THR A 271 30.31 28.26 -47.80
N CYS A 272 30.54 26.97 -48.02
CA CYS A 272 31.52 26.50 -49.00
C CYS A 272 31.15 26.99 -50.41
N TRP A 273 29.90 26.74 -50.83
CA TRP A 273 29.42 27.17 -52.15
C TRP A 273 29.55 28.68 -52.36
N ARG A 274 29.10 29.49 -51.38
CA ARG A 274 29.22 30.96 -51.44
C ARG A 274 30.67 31.42 -51.52
N ARG A 275 31.59 30.75 -50.81
CA ARG A 275 33.02 31.10 -50.84
C ARG A 275 33.61 30.86 -52.22
N ILE A 276 33.42 29.68 -52.81
CA ILE A 276 33.96 29.37 -54.14
C ILE A 276 33.29 30.23 -55.21
N CYS A 277 31.97 30.40 -55.17
CA CYS A 277 31.21 31.26 -56.08
C CYS A 277 31.76 32.70 -56.13
N LYS A 278 32.10 33.30 -54.98
CA LYS A 278 32.68 34.65 -54.93
C LYS A 278 34.06 34.75 -55.58
N HIS A 279 34.81 33.66 -55.65
CA HIS A 279 36.14 33.59 -56.24
C HIS A 279 36.14 33.07 -57.69
N GLU A 280 35.02 32.55 -58.20
CA GLU A 280 34.87 32.05 -59.57
C GLU A 280 34.63 33.21 -60.55
N LEU A 281 35.66 33.52 -61.35
CA LEU A 281 35.68 34.66 -62.30
C LEU A 281 35.65 34.22 -63.78
N SER A 282 35.87 32.94 -64.10
CA SER A 282 35.93 32.45 -65.49
C SER A 282 35.37 31.03 -65.56
N PRO A 283 34.59 30.67 -66.60
CA PRO A 283 34.25 31.47 -67.80
C PRO A 283 33.07 32.44 -67.62
N MET A 284 32.31 32.37 -66.52
CA MET A 284 31.23 33.31 -66.20
C MET A 284 31.20 33.60 -64.69
N LYS A 285 30.97 34.86 -64.31
CA LYS A 285 30.89 35.27 -62.90
C LYS A 285 29.72 34.57 -62.22
N CYS A 286 29.98 33.86 -61.13
CA CYS A 286 28.93 33.26 -60.32
C CYS A 286 28.13 34.33 -59.55
N ASP A 287 26.81 34.29 -59.65
CA ASP A 287 25.91 35.04 -58.77
C ASP A 287 25.45 34.12 -57.63
N VAL A 288 25.45 34.63 -56.40
CA VAL A 288 25.00 33.88 -55.21
C VAL A 288 23.55 33.42 -55.36
N TRP A 289 22.75 34.15 -56.15
CA TRP A 289 21.37 33.77 -56.49
C TRP A 289 21.28 32.42 -57.23
N TYR A 290 22.29 32.07 -58.04
CA TYR A 290 22.32 30.81 -58.81
C TYR A 290 22.40 29.54 -57.95
N LEU A 291 22.77 29.68 -56.67
CA LEU A 291 22.87 28.57 -55.71
C LEU A 291 21.50 28.09 -55.19
N GLY A 292 20.43 28.85 -55.42
CA GLY A 292 19.05 28.47 -55.09
C GLY A 292 18.35 27.75 -56.24
N CYS A 293 17.50 26.76 -55.92
CA CYS A 293 16.79 26.00 -56.95
C CYS A 293 15.71 26.81 -57.69
N ASP A 294 15.27 27.94 -57.14
CA ASP A 294 14.30 28.83 -57.81
C ASP A 294 14.84 29.39 -59.17
N THR A 295 16.15 29.29 -59.41
CA THR A 295 16.82 29.81 -60.62
C THR A 295 16.97 28.79 -61.75
N PHE A 296 16.48 27.56 -61.61
CA PHE A 296 16.67 26.51 -62.63
C PHE A 296 16.15 26.90 -64.03
N GLY A 297 15.14 27.77 -64.10
CA GLY A 297 14.59 28.31 -65.36
C GLY A 297 15.43 29.40 -66.03
N ASP A 298 16.45 29.95 -65.33
CA ASP A 298 17.27 31.04 -65.86
C ASP A 298 18.34 30.52 -66.82
N ALA A 299 18.32 31.02 -68.07
CA ALA A 299 19.29 30.62 -69.10
C ALA A 299 20.76 30.89 -68.68
N ASN A 300 21.00 32.00 -67.97
CA ASN A 300 22.34 32.36 -67.47
C ASN A 300 22.85 31.36 -66.42
N ARG A 301 21.97 30.87 -65.54
CA ARG A 301 22.32 29.85 -64.55
C ARG A 301 22.64 28.52 -65.22
N GLN A 302 21.87 28.12 -66.24
CA GLN A 302 22.12 26.87 -66.99
C GLN A 302 23.45 26.90 -67.76
N GLN A 303 23.86 28.07 -68.26
CA GLN A 303 25.17 28.26 -68.88
C GLN A 303 26.31 28.21 -67.85
N TRP A 304 26.14 28.87 -66.70
CA TRP A 304 27.11 28.82 -65.60
C TRP A 304 27.26 27.39 -65.03
N ALA A 305 26.15 26.69 -64.78
CA ALA A 305 26.14 25.35 -64.19
C ALA A 305 26.87 24.28 -65.03
N ARG A 306 27.01 24.47 -66.35
CA ARG A 306 27.77 23.54 -67.22
C ARG A 306 29.29 23.63 -67.02
N ASN A 307 29.79 24.78 -66.60
CA ASN A 307 31.23 25.06 -66.54
C ASN A 307 31.73 25.39 -65.12
N THR A 308 30.85 25.34 -64.11
CA THR A 308 31.22 25.71 -62.74
C THR A 308 32.05 24.64 -62.06
N THR A 309 32.95 25.08 -61.19
CA THR A 309 33.77 24.24 -60.31
C THR A 309 33.29 24.28 -58.86
N VAL A 310 32.20 25.03 -58.57
CA VAL A 310 31.69 25.24 -57.20
C VAL A 310 31.30 23.94 -56.51
N PHE A 311 30.57 23.07 -57.20
CA PHE A 311 30.06 21.83 -56.59
C PHE A 311 31.17 20.80 -56.37
N SER A 312 32.06 20.60 -57.34
CA SER A 312 33.18 19.67 -57.21
C SER A 312 34.22 20.11 -56.17
N SER A 313 34.44 21.43 -56.04
CA SER A 313 35.37 22.01 -55.04
C SER A 313 34.83 22.01 -53.62
N CYS A 314 33.54 21.67 -53.43
CA CYS A 314 32.89 21.56 -52.14
C CYS A 314 32.47 20.12 -51.80
N ASP A 315 32.78 19.14 -52.66
CA ASP A 315 32.54 17.73 -52.38
C ASP A 315 33.70 17.15 -51.56
N PRO A 316 33.47 16.68 -50.31
CA PRO A 316 34.51 16.09 -49.47
C PRO A 316 35.10 14.79 -50.03
N ALA A 317 34.48 14.15 -51.03
CA ALA A 317 35.09 13.02 -51.73
C ALA A 317 36.30 13.45 -52.61
N ASN A 318 36.38 14.73 -52.98
CA ASN A 318 37.49 15.29 -53.75
C ASN A 318 38.55 15.92 -52.83
N ASN A 319 39.74 16.20 -53.39
CA ASN A 319 40.79 16.90 -52.66
C ASN A 319 40.47 18.40 -52.54
N ILE A 320 39.71 18.76 -51.51
CA ILE A 320 39.20 20.12 -51.28
C ILE A 320 40.00 20.86 -50.20
N SER A 321 40.09 22.19 -50.33
CA SER A 321 40.75 23.05 -49.32
C SER A 321 39.83 23.48 -48.18
N PHE A 322 38.52 23.24 -48.30
CA PHE A 322 37.54 23.65 -47.30
C PHE A 322 37.36 22.58 -46.23
N ASN A 323 37.65 22.91 -44.97
CA ASN A 323 37.48 21.98 -43.86
C ASN A 323 36.05 22.02 -43.29
N TYR A 324 35.34 20.90 -43.39
CA TYR A 324 33.98 20.71 -42.88
C TYR A 324 33.91 20.32 -41.40
N GLY A 325 34.98 19.75 -40.84
CA GLY A 325 35.07 19.32 -39.45
C GLY A 325 33.86 18.49 -39.02
N LEU A 326 33.17 18.95 -37.98
CA LEU A 326 32.02 18.32 -37.35
C LEU A 326 30.87 17.99 -38.30
N PHE A 327 30.77 18.72 -39.40
CA PHE A 327 29.68 18.61 -40.38
C PHE A 327 30.05 17.74 -41.58
N GLU A 328 31.29 17.25 -41.65
CA GLU A 328 31.78 16.44 -42.78
C GLU A 328 30.94 15.19 -43.02
N ASN A 329 30.60 14.48 -41.93
CA ASN A 329 29.79 13.26 -41.98
C ASN A 329 28.39 13.46 -42.56
N ALA A 330 27.82 14.68 -42.49
CA ALA A 330 26.52 14.98 -43.08
C ALA A 330 26.59 15.00 -44.61
N ILE A 331 27.73 15.42 -45.16
CA ILE A 331 27.94 15.60 -46.59
C ILE A 331 28.44 14.30 -47.21
N THR A 332 29.43 13.64 -46.60
CA THR A 332 29.98 12.36 -47.09
C THR A 332 28.93 11.26 -47.14
N ASN A 333 28.00 11.23 -46.17
CA ASN A 333 26.89 10.27 -46.16
C ASN A 333 25.64 10.77 -46.89
N ASN A 334 25.71 11.88 -47.64
CA ASN A 334 24.59 12.45 -48.40
C ASN A 334 23.31 12.71 -47.58
N VAL A 335 23.44 13.03 -46.29
CA VAL A 335 22.30 13.26 -45.37
C VAL A 335 21.52 14.51 -45.80
N VAL A 336 22.20 15.54 -46.30
CA VAL A 336 21.61 16.80 -46.74
C VAL A 336 20.69 16.66 -47.97
N SER A 337 20.89 15.61 -48.77
CA SER A 337 20.13 15.32 -50.00
C SER A 337 19.18 14.11 -49.87
N SER A 338 19.20 13.44 -48.72
CA SER A 338 18.38 12.24 -48.47
C SER A 338 16.91 12.58 -48.20
N LYS A 339 16.03 11.57 -48.36
CA LYS A 339 14.60 11.68 -48.01
C LYS A 339 14.42 11.97 -46.51
N PHE A 340 13.30 12.59 -46.15
CA PHE A 340 13.02 13.03 -44.77
C PHE A 340 13.23 11.93 -43.71
N ILE A 341 12.73 10.72 -43.94
CA ILE A 341 12.82 9.63 -42.95
C ILE A 341 14.28 9.23 -42.71
N ASP A 342 15.07 9.06 -43.78
CA ASP A 342 16.47 8.64 -43.70
C ASP A 342 17.31 9.70 -42.99
N LYS A 343 17.15 10.98 -43.38
CA LYS A 343 17.87 12.08 -42.74
C LYS A 343 17.45 12.28 -41.28
N TYR A 344 16.16 12.12 -40.96
CA TYR A 344 15.66 12.25 -39.58
C TYR A 344 16.28 11.21 -38.64
N PHE A 345 16.22 9.92 -38.99
CA PHE A 345 16.77 8.87 -38.12
C PHE A 345 18.29 8.98 -37.99
N TYR A 346 18.99 9.35 -39.06
CA TYR A 346 20.43 9.58 -39.01
C TYR A 346 20.79 10.74 -38.06
N CYS A 347 20.08 11.86 -38.14
CA CYS A 347 20.33 13.01 -37.27
C CYS A 347 19.93 12.73 -35.81
N LEU A 348 18.84 12.00 -35.57
CA LEU A 348 18.45 11.55 -34.23
C LEU A 348 19.49 10.62 -33.61
N TRP A 349 20.02 9.68 -34.41
CA TRP A 349 21.15 8.85 -33.99
C TRP A 349 22.34 9.75 -33.65
N TRP A 350 22.79 10.62 -34.55
CA TRP A 350 23.92 11.52 -34.29
C TRP A 350 23.74 12.34 -32.99
N GLY A 351 22.54 12.85 -32.72
CA GLY A 351 22.23 13.54 -31.46
C GLY A 351 22.37 12.62 -30.23
N LEU A 352 21.88 11.39 -30.32
CA LEU A 352 21.89 10.42 -29.23
C LEU A 352 23.32 9.96 -28.93
N GLN A 353 24.13 9.75 -29.98
CA GLN A 353 25.54 9.42 -29.89
C GLN A 353 26.28 10.40 -28.99
N ASN A 354 26.13 11.68 -29.31
CA ASN A 354 26.94 12.73 -28.71
C ASN A 354 26.41 13.16 -27.33
N LEU A 355 25.09 13.10 -27.09
CA LEU A 355 24.56 13.32 -25.73
C LEU A 355 24.90 12.18 -24.78
N SER A 356 25.04 10.94 -25.27
CA SER A 356 25.35 9.80 -24.40
C SER A 356 26.73 9.88 -23.75
N SER A 357 27.62 10.75 -24.24
CA SER A 357 29.04 10.87 -23.87
C SER A 357 29.88 9.61 -24.14
N TYR A 358 29.31 8.40 -24.06
CA TYR A 358 29.97 7.12 -24.34
C TYR A 358 30.29 6.89 -25.82
N GLY A 359 29.46 7.43 -26.73
CA GLY A 359 29.64 7.29 -28.17
C GLY A 359 30.28 8.50 -28.85
N GLN A 360 30.73 9.51 -28.09
CA GLN A 360 31.09 10.81 -28.63
C GLN A 360 32.37 10.74 -29.50
N THR A 361 32.23 11.07 -30.78
CA THR A 361 33.34 11.11 -31.74
C THR A 361 33.34 12.45 -32.48
N LEU A 362 33.31 13.55 -31.74
CA LEU A 362 33.33 14.90 -32.32
C LEU A 362 34.75 15.23 -32.79
N THR A 363 34.91 15.39 -34.10
CA THR A 363 36.09 16.00 -34.72
C THR A 363 35.76 17.46 -35.03
N THR A 364 36.62 18.39 -34.62
CA THR A 364 36.39 19.83 -34.87
C THR A 364 37.46 20.46 -35.75
N SER A 365 37.06 21.40 -36.60
CA SER A 365 37.98 22.32 -37.29
C SER A 365 38.41 23.46 -36.36
N THR A 366 39.31 24.34 -36.82
CA THR A 366 39.76 25.54 -36.09
C THR A 366 38.70 26.65 -36.06
N PHE A 367 37.49 26.40 -36.58
CA PHE A 367 36.40 27.37 -36.56
C PHE A 367 35.78 27.51 -35.17
N ILE A 368 35.86 28.72 -34.60
CA ILE A 368 35.43 29.03 -33.24
C ILE A 368 33.98 28.58 -32.96
N GLY A 369 33.05 28.78 -33.91
CA GLY A 369 31.65 28.41 -33.72
C GLY A 369 31.42 26.90 -33.59
N GLU A 370 32.22 26.10 -34.29
CA GLU A 370 32.16 24.64 -34.24
C GLU A 370 32.79 24.10 -32.95
N THR A 371 33.94 24.64 -32.55
CA THR A 371 34.57 24.30 -31.27
C THR A 371 33.66 24.67 -30.09
N ALA A 372 33.02 25.84 -30.13
CA ALA A 372 32.07 26.27 -29.10
C ALA A 372 30.84 25.35 -29.04
N PHE A 373 30.29 24.94 -30.20
CA PHE A 373 29.18 24.00 -30.27
C PHE A 373 29.57 22.61 -29.73
N ALA A 374 30.76 22.11 -30.04
CA ALA A 374 31.25 20.84 -29.52
C ALA A 374 31.46 20.87 -27.99
N ILE A 375 32.00 21.96 -27.44
CA ILE A 375 32.13 22.15 -25.98
C ILE A 375 30.74 22.13 -25.32
N LEU A 376 29.76 22.83 -25.91
CA LEU A 376 28.39 22.85 -25.40
C LEU A 376 27.78 21.43 -25.38
N ILE A 377 27.96 20.67 -26.46
CA ILE A 377 27.47 19.28 -26.55
C ILE A 377 28.11 18.40 -25.47
N ALA A 378 29.42 18.50 -25.27
CA ALA A 378 30.11 17.69 -24.26
C ALA A 378 29.60 17.98 -22.84
N ILE A 379 29.41 19.26 -22.49
CA ILE A 379 28.91 19.66 -21.17
C ILE A 379 27.44 19.24 -20.99
N LEU A 380 26.58 19.54 -21.98
CA LEU A 380 25.15 19.19 -21.91
C LEU A 380 24.93 17.68 -21.89
N GLY A 381 25.68 16.92 -22.70
CA GLY A 381 25.63 15.46 -22.74
C GLY A 381 25.93 14.85 -21.38
N LEU A 382 27.04 15.26 -20.76
CA LEU A 382 27.43 14.77 -19.43
C LEU A 382 26.34 15.03 -18.37
N VAL A 383 25.82 16.25 -18.31
CA VAL A 383 24.81 16.64 -17.31
C VAL A 383 23.49 15.91 -17.55
N LEU A 384 23.00 15.87 -18.78
CA LEU A 384 21.71 15.23 -19.11
C LEU A 384 21.76 13.72 -18.92
N PHE A 385 22.86 13.08 -19.31
CA PHE A 385 23.03 11.64 -19.14
C PHE A 385 23.15 11.24 -17.66
N ALA A 386 23.90 12.01 -16.86
CA ALA A 386 23.96 11.81 -15.41
C ALA A 386 22.58 11.99 -14.75
N HIS A 387 21.81 13.00 -15.17
CA HIS A 387 20.46 13.23 -14.66
C HIS A 387 19.50 12.09 -15.03
N LEU A 388 19.58 11.56 -16.25
CA LEU A 388 18.80 10.41 -16.68
C LEU A 388 19.09 9.20 -15.79
N ILE A 389 20.36 8.84 -15.59
CA ILE A 389 20.73 7.70 -14.73
C ILE A 389 20.25 7.91 -13.29
N GLY A 390 20.49 9.09 -12.70
CA GLY A 390 20.09 9.36 -11.32
C GLY A 390 18.58 9.28 -11.08
N ASN A 391 17.78 9.82 -12.01
CA ASN A 391 16.32 9.73 -11.91
C ASN A 391 15.83 8.30 -12.13
N MET A 392 16.40 7.58 -13.11
CA MET A 392 16.04 6.18 -13.37
C MET A 392 16.34 5.27 -12.17
N GLN A 393 17.49 5.45 -11.54
CA GLN A 393 17.86 4.72 -10.32
C GLN A 393 16.84 4.97 -9.20
N THR A 394 16.45 6.22 -8.97
CA THR A 394 15.46 6.58 -7.95
C THR A 394 14.11 5.89 -8.18
N TYR A 395 13.63 5.85 -9.44
CA TYR A 395 12.37 5.16 -9.76
C TYR A 395 12.46 3.65 -9.60
N LEU A 396 13.54 3.02 -10.05
CA LEU A 396 13.74 1.58 -9.89
C LEU A 396 13.82 1.17 -8.42
N GLN A 397 14.51 1.96 -7.60
CA GLN A 397 14.58 1.76 -6.14
C GLN A 397 13.21 1.88 -5.48
N SER A 398 12.36 2.83 -5.92
CA SER A 398 11.02 3.00 -5.35
C SER A 398 10.14 1.75 -5.46
N LEU A 399 10.33 0.94 -6.51
CA LEU A 399 9.61 -0.33 -6.70
C LEU A 399 10.15 -1.45 -5.79
N THR A 400 11.45 -1.41 -5.46
CA THR A 400 12.11 -2.45 -4.68
C THR A 400 12.11 -2.18 -3.19
N VAL A 401 11.70 -1.00 -2.71
CA VAL A 401 11.74 -0.61 -1.28
C VAL A 401 11.20 -1.69 -0.36
N ARG A 402 9.98 -2.19 -0.58
CA ARG A 402 9.38 -3.21 0.31
C ARG A 402 10.11 -4.55 0.28
N LEU A 403 10.65 -4.91 -0.88
CA LEU A 403 11.44 -6.13 -1.03
C LEU A 403 12.80 -5.99 -0.34
N GLU A 404 13.42 -4.82 -0.46
CA GLU A 404 14.68 -4.48 0.19
C GLU A 404 14.53 -4.38 1.70
N GLU A 405 13.48 -3.74 2.22
CA GLU A 405 13.13 -3.73 3.64
C GLU A 405 13.02 -5.15 4.21
N TRP A 406 12.30 -6.05 3.52
CA TRP A 406 12.22 -7.46 3.91
C TRP A 406 13.59 -8.14 3.90
N ARG A 407 14.37 -7.94 2.83
CA ARG A 407 15.70 -8.54 2.67
C ARG A 407 16.67 -8.07 3.76
N LEU A 408 16.68 -6.77 4.06
CA LEU A 408 17.47 -6.18 5.13
C LEU A 408 17.04 -6.73 6.48
N LYS A 409 15.74 -6.68 6.81
CA LYS A 409 15.23 -7.20 8.08
C LYS A 409 15.57 -8.68 8.28
N ARG A 410 15.48 -9.49 7.23
CA ARG A 410 15.87 -10.91 7.27
C ARG A 410 17.37 -11.08 7.49
N ARG A 411 18.21 -10.32 6.79
CA ARG A 411 19.67 -10.35 6.95
C ARG A 411 20.07 -9.97 8.37
N ASP A 412 19.58 -8.85 8.88
CA ASP A 412 19.90 -8.35 10.23
C ASP A 412 19.47 -9.36 11.29
N THR A 413 18.30 -9.99 11.12
CA THR A 413 17.83 -11.04 12.04
C THR A 413 18.75 -12.26 12.00
N GLU A 414 19.15 -12.74 10.82
CA GLU A 414 20.07 -13.88 10.69
C GLU A 414 21.44 -13.57 11.31
N GLU A 415 21.99 -12.38 11.05
CA GLU A 415 23.27 -11.95 11.59
C GLU A 415 23.22 -11.84 13.12
N TRP A 416 22.17 -11.23 13.65
CA TRP A 416 21.92 -11.18 15.10
C TRP A 416 21.83 -12.59 15.72
N MET A 417 21.11 -13.52 15.08
CA MET A 417 21.00 -14.91 15.56
C MET A 417 22.34 -15.67 15.50
N ARG A 418 23.17 -15.40 14.49
CA ARG A 418 24.51 -16.00 14.34
C ARG A 418 25.46 -15.46 15.40
N HIS A 419 25.49 -14.13 15.59
CA HIS A 419 26.35 -13.46 16.56
C HIS A 419 26.05 -13.92 17.99
N ARG A 420 24.78 -14.18 18.31
CA ARG A 420 24.34 -14.73 19.60
C ARG A 420 24.42 -16.25 19.71
N GLN A 421 24.94 -16.93 18.68
CA GLN A 421 25.13 -18.39 18.65
C GLN A 421 23.86 -19.18 19.00
N LEU A 422 22.69 -18.71 18.53
CA LEU A 422 21.43 -19.37 18.87
C LEU A 422 21.37 -20.80 18.32
N PRO A 423 20.79 -21.78 19.04
CA PRO A 423 20.56 -23.14 18.53
C PRO A 423 19.68 -23.16 17.28
N GLN A 424 19.88 -24.15 16.41
CA GLN A 424 19.17 -24.24 15.12
C GLN A 424 17.64 -24.24 15.28
N ASP A 425 17.12 -24.97 16.26
CA ASP A 425 15.67 -25.02 16.53
C ASP A 425 15.10 -23.65 16.90
N LEU A 426 15.87 -22.84 17.64
CA LEU A 426 15.46 -21.50 18.03
C LEU A 426 15.52 -20.55 16.82
N ARG A 427 16.54 -20.70 15.96
CA ARG A 427 16.64 -19.94 14.69
C ARG A 427 15.46 -20.22 13.78
N GLU A 428 15.06 -21.47 13.63
CA GLU A 428 13.92 -21.85 12.79
C GLU A 428 12.59 -21.29 13.32
N ARG A 429 12.40 -21.29 14.64
CA ARG A 429 11.22 -20.64 15.26
C ARG A 429 11.22 -19.13 15.02
N VAL A 430 12.36 -18.46 15.19
CA VAL A 430 12.48 -17.01 14.92
C VAL A 430 12.20 -16.71 13.44
N ARG A 431 12.77 -17.49 12.50
CA ARG A 431 12.50 -17.33 11.05
C ARG A 431 11.01 -17.44 10.74
N ARG A 432 10.34 -18.47 11.27
CA ARG A 432 8.90 -18.70 11.07
C ARG A 432 8.09 -17.53 11.61
N PHE A 433 8.42 -17.05 12.81
CA PHE A 433 7.75 -15.91 13.42
C PHE A 433 7.92 -14.62 12.61
N VAL A 434 9.16 -14.28 12.22
CA VAL A 434 9.44 -13.07 11.45
C VAL A 434 8.78 -13.12 10.07
N GLN A 435 8.77 -14.28 9.41
CA GLN A 435 8.08 -14.47 8.15
C GLN A 435 6.57 -14.33 8.29
N TYR A 436 5.96 -14.96 9.28
CA TYR A 436 4.52 -14.86 9.51
C TYR A 436 4.11 -13.42 9.86
N LYS A 437 4.86 -12.76 10.75
CA LYS A 437 4.64 -11.35 11.11
C LYS A 437 4.72 -10.44 9.89
N TRP A 438 5.68 -10.66 8.99
CA TRP A 438 5.78 -9.90 7.75
C TRP A 438 4.61 -10.14 6.80
N LEU A 439 4.15 -11.39 6.65
CA LEU A 439 2.99 -11.71 5.81
C LEU A 439 1.69 -11.08 6.35
N ALA A 440 1.52 -11.08 7.68
CA ALA A 440 0.34 -10.51 8.33
C ALA A 440 0.32 -8.97 8.27
N THR A 441 1.45 -8.32 8.56
CA THR A 441 1.51 -6.84 8.72
C THR A 441 2.08 -6.11 7.51
N ARG A 442 2.63 -6.83 6.51
CA ARG A 442 3.43 -6.28 5.40
C ARG A 442 4.58 -5.35 5.84
N GLY A 443 5.14 -5.62 7.03
CA GLY A 443 6.23 -4.83 7.60
C GLY A 443 5.78 -3.52 8.26
N VAL A 444 4.47 -3.30 8.39
CA VAL A 444 3.93 -2.10 9.04
C VAL A 444 3.88 -2.31 10.55
N ASN A 445 4.36 -1.31 11.30
CA ASN A 445 4.22 -1.29 12.75
C ASN A 445 2.92 -0.55 13.15
N GLU A 446 1.84 -1.31 13.34
CA GLU A 446 0.51 -0.79 13.67
C GLU A 446 0.50 0.15 14.88
N GLU A 447 1.26 -0.19 15.94
CA GLU A 447 1.31 0.61 17.17
C GLU A 447 1.89 2.01 16.92
N SER A 448 2.95 2.10 16.12
CA SER A 448 3.58 3.40 15.80
C SER A 448 2.66 4.33 14.99
N ILE A 449 1.83 3.76 14.11
CA ILE A 449 0.86 4.53 13.33
C ILE A 449 -0.22 5.08 14.26
N LEU A 450 -0.75 4.24 15.15
CA LEU A 450 -1.80 4.64 16.08
C LEU A 450 -1.29 5.69 17.08
N GLN A 451 -0.05 5.58 17.55
CA GLN A 451 0.55 6.56 18.47
C GLN A 451 0.79 7.94 17.83
N ALA A 452 0.98 8.01 16.50
CA ALA A 452 1.14 9.27 15.77
C ALA A 452 -0.19 10.04 15.57
N LEU A 453 -1.34 9.41 15.83
CA LEU A 453 -2.66 10.02 15.67
C LEU A 453 -3.11 10.70 16.97
N PRO A 454 -3.93 11.79 16.87
CA PRO A 454 -4.65 12.33 18.01
C PRO A 454 -5.46 11.26 18.74
N THR A 455 -5.62 11.41 20.05
CA THR A 455 -6.29 10.44 20.92
C THR A 455 -7.68 10.06 20.43
N ASP A 456 -8.44 11.03 19.94
CA ASP A 456 -9.84 10.82 19.56
C ASP A 456 -9.95 9.94 18.30
N LEU A 457 -9.12 10.20 17.30
CA LEU A 457 -9.04 9.36 16.10
C LEU A 457 -8.52 7.96 16.41
N ARG A 458 -7.51 7.86 17.30
CA ARG A 458 -6.99 6.57 17.74
C ARG A 458 -8.09 5.72 18.38
N ARG A 459 -8.91 6.33 19.26
CA ARG A 459 -10.05 5.67 19.91
C ARG A 459 -11.08 5.17 18.91
N ASP A 460 -11.49 6.01 17.96
CA ASP A 460 -12.48 5.65 16.95
C ASP A 460 -11.99 4.48 16.07
N ILE A 461 -10.72 4.52 15.66
CA ILE A 461 -10.10 3.45 14.86
C ILE A 461 -10.01 2.15 15.67
N GLN A 462 -9.49 2.21 16.90
CA GLN A 462 -9.39 1.03 17.77
C GLN A 462 -10.77 0.44 18.04
N ARG A 463 -11.78 1.26 18.32
CA ARG A 463 -13.17 0.80 18.46
C ARG A 463 -13.66 0.12 17.20
N HIS A 464 -13.45 0.70 16.02
CA HIS A 464 -13.89 0.10 14.76
C HIS A 464 -13.21 -1.25 14.48
N LEU A 465 -11.90 -1.36 14.74
CA LEU A 465 -11.14 -2.59 14.51
C LEU A 465 -11.48 -3.68 15.55
N CYS A 466 -11.71 -3.29 16.80
CA CYS A 466 -11.74 -4.22 17.92
C CYS A 466 -13.16 -4.58 18.36
N LEU A 467 -14.13 -3.67 18.33
CA LEU A 467 -15.45 -3.85 18.97
C LEU A 467 -16.20 -5.09 18.47
N ASP A 468 -16.26 -5.29 17.14
CA ASP A 468 -16.93 -6.46 16.56
C ASP A 468 -16.18 -7.76 16.87
N LEU A 469 -14.86 -7.72 16.99
CA LEU A 469 -14.02 -8.87 17.34
C LEU A 469 -14.16 -9.22 18.83
N VAL A 470 -14.21 -8.21 19.69
CA VAL A 470 -14.40 -8.33 21.14
C VAL A 470 -15.80 -8.85 21.44
N ARG A 471 -16.85 -8.32 20.79
CA ARG A 471 -18.23 -8.81 20.97
C ARG A 471 -18.46 -10.25 20.51
N ARG A 472 -17.61 -10.81 19.64
CA ARG A 472 -17.66 -12.25 19.29
C ARG A 472 -17.36 -13.15 20.48
N VAL A 473 -16.59 -12.65 21.45
CA VAL A 473 -16.37 -13.36 22.71
C VAL A 473 -17.65 -13.22 23.55
N PRO A 474 -18.38 -14.31 23.85
CA PRO A 474 -19.69 -14.24 24.52
C PRO A 474 -19.68 -13.58 25.90
N PHE A 475 -18.50 -13.46 26.51
CA PHE A 475 -18.30 -12.74 27.75
C PHE A 475 -18.44 -11.22 27.56
N PHE A 476 -17.77 -10.66 26.55
CA PHE A 476 -17.77 -9.23 26.29
C PHE A 476 -19.10 -8.72 25.75
N SER A 477 -19.86 -9.55 25.04
CA SER A 477 -21.18 -9.16 24.52
C SER A 477 -22.20 -8.77 25.61
N GLN A 478 -21.94 -9.13 26.87
CA GLN A 478 -22.80 -8.76 28.00
C GLN A 478 -22.36 -7.47 28.71
N MET A 479 -21.25 -6.87 28.31
CA MET A 479 -20.77 -5.60 28.84
C MET A 479 -21.47 -4.41 28.19
N ASP A 480 -21.51 -3.30 28.90
CA ASP A 480 -21.95 -2.03 28.37
C ASP A 480 -20.89 -1.41 27.45
N ASP A 481 -21.35 -0.61 26.50
CA ASP A 481 -20.49 -0.04 25.46
C ASP A 481 -19.37 0.83 26.02
N GLN A 482 -19.61 1.57 27.12
CA GLN A 482 -18.57 2.38 27.78
C GLN A 482 -17.42 1.53 28.33
N LEU A 483 -17.72 0.36 28.89
CA LEU A 483 -16.72 -0.57 29.38
C LEU A 483 -15.98 -1.24 28.21
N LEU A 484 -16.72 -1.63 27.16
CA LEU A 484 -16.12 -2.19 25.95
C LEU A 484 -15.16 -1.21 25.27
N ASP A 485 -15.51 0.07 25.21
CA ASP A 485 -14.65 1.12 24.67
C ASP A 485 -13.36 1.24 25.47
N ALA A 486 -13.45 1.29 26.81
CA ALA A 486 -12.28 1.38 27.68
C ALA A 486 -11.33 0.17 27.57
N ILE A 487 -11.88 -1.01 27.29
CA ILE A 487 -11.12 -2.24 27.02
C ILE A 487 -10.51 -2.20 25.62
N CYS A 488 -11.27 -1.83 24.59
CA CYS A 488 -10.80 -1.75 23.20
C CYS A 488 -9.63 -0.77 23.04
N GLU A 489 -9.61 0.33 23.79
CA GLU A 489 -8.49 1.29 23.81
C GLU A 489 -7.15 0.66 24.26
N ARG A 490 -7.22 -0.39 25.08
CA ARG A 490 -6.05 -1.02 25.75
C ARG A 490 -5.69 -2.39 25.18
N LEU A 491 -6.46 -2.90 24.22
CA LEU A 491 -6.15 -4.18 23.58
C LEU A 491 -4.98 -4.03 22.62
N VAL A 492 -4.03 -4.97 22.70
CA VAL A 492 -2.84 -5.01 21.85
C VAL A 492 -2.89 -6.25 20.96
N SER A 493 -2.49 -6.12 19.70
CA SER A 493 -2.39 -7.26 18.78
C SER A 493 -1.28 -8.23 19.21
N SER A 494 -1.59 -9.53 19.27
CA SER A 494 -0.68 -10.60 19.62
C SER A 494 -0.68 -11.69 18.55
N LEU A 495 0.53 -12.05 18.09
CA LEU A 495 0.75 -13.05 17.03
C LEU A 495 1.59 -14.19 17.60
N CYS A 496 1.09 -15.42 17.46
CA CYS A 496 1.77 -16.62 17.93
C CYS A 496 1.95 -17.61 16.77
N THR A 497 3.15 -18.15 16.60
CA THR A 497 3.40 -19.23 15.62
C THR A 497 3.12 -20.60 16.21
N GLN A 498 2.88 -21.59 15.34
CA GLN A 498 2.73 -22.98 15.75
C GLN A 498 3.86 -23.47 16.66
N GLY A 499 3.48 -24.18 17.74
CA GLY A 499 4.39 -24.79 18.70
C GLY A 499 4.91 -23.84 19.78
N THR A 500 4.53 -22.57 19.75
CA THR A 500 4.89 -21.60 20.80
C THR A 500 4.13 -21.90 22.09
N TYR A 501 4.83 -21.86 23.21
CA TYR A 501 4.22 -21.90 24.54
C TYR A 501 3.98 -20.46 24.96
N ILE A 502 2.71 -20.11 25.16
CA ILE A 502 2.28 -18.77 25.54
C ILE A 502 2.49 -18.58 27.04
N VAL A 503 2.06 -19.56 27.83
CA VAL A 503 2.27 -19.62 29.27
C VAL A 503 2.42 -21.07 29.70
N ARG A 504 3.25 -21.36 30.70
CA ARG A 504 3.32 -22.70 31.30
C ARG A 504 2.64 -22.70 32.66
N GLU A 505 2.19 -23.88 33.07
CA GLU A 505 1.64 -24.07 34.42
C GLU A 505 2.70 -23.68 35.47
N GLY A 506 2.32 -22.77 36.39
CA GLY A 506 3.21 -22.18 37.39
C GLY A 506 3.75 -20.78 37.05
N ASP A 507 3.84 -20.42 35.77
CA ASP A 507 4.37 -19.12 35.33
C ASP A 507 3.43 -17.96 35.74
N PRO A 508 3.94 -16.75 36.04
CA PRO A 508 3.09 -15.59 36.28
C PRO A 508 2.29 -15.22 35.03
N VAL A 509 0.98 -15.03 35.18
CA VAL A 509 0.11 -14.59 34.08
C VAL A 509 0.25 -13.08 33.93
N THR A 510 0.76 -12.62 32.79
CA THR A 510 1.00 -11.18 32.51
C THR A 510 -0.10 -10.55 31.64
N GLU A 511 -0.78 -11.36 30.82
CA GLU A 511 -1.80 -10.90 29.89
C GLU A 511 -2.91 -11.94 29.72
N MET A 512 -4.10 -11.44 29.42
CA MET A 512 -5.27 -12.22 29.05
C MET A 512 -5.42 -12.18 27.52
N LEU A 513 -5.54 -13.34 26.87
CA LEU A 513 -5.58 -13.45 25.41
C LEU A 513 -6.98 -13.83 24.93
N PHE A 514 -7.45 -13.11 23.92
CA PHE A 514 -8.72 -13.35 23.23
C PHE A 514 -8.45 -13.84 21.81
N ILE A 515 -8.85 -15.08 21.53
CA ILE A 515 -8.48 -15.76 20.28
C ILE A 515 -9.43 -15.30 19.17
N ILE A 516 -8.87 -14.69 18.13
CA ILE A 516 -9.61 -14.24 16.95
C ILE A 516 -9.52 -15.31 15.85
N ARG A 517 -8.32 -15.86 15.66
CA ARG A 517 -8.03 -16.91 14.68
C ARG A 517 -6.99 -17.87 15.22
N GLY A 518 -7.02 -19.09 14.70
CA GLY A 518 -6.13 -20.17 15.14
C GLY A 518 -6.71 -20.97 16.30
N ARG A 519 -5.90 -21.86 16.85
CA ARG A 519 -6.25 -22.79 17.93
C ARG A 519 -5.11 -22.89 18.91
N LEU A 520 -5.44 -22.82 20.18
CA LEU A 520 -4.52 -23.06 21.29
C LEU A 520 -4.88 -24.38 21.96
N GLU A 521 -3.88 -25.09 22.45
CA GLU A 521 -4.03 -26.20 23.38
C GLU A 521 -3.78 -25.67 24.78
N SER A 522 -4.72 -25.91 25.69
CA SER A 522 -4.61 -25.60 27.11
C SER A 522 -4.60 -26.91 27.88
N SER A 523 -3.49 -27.23 28.53
CA SER A 523 -3.29 -28.46 29.29
C SER A 523 -3.00 -28.17 30.77
N THR A 524 -3.41 -29.05 31.67
CA THR A 524 -3.13 -28.93 33.10
C THR A 524 -2.77 -30.29 33.70
N THR A 525 -1.78 -30.26 34.58
CA THR A 525 -1.35 -31.40 35.40
C THR A 525 -1.85 -31.27 36.84
N ASN A 526 -2.61 -30.21 37.14
CA ASN A 526 -3.13 -29.89 38.47
C ASN A 526 -2.00 -29.92 39.53
N GLY A 527 -0.93 -29.17 39.27
CA GLY A 527 0.25 -29.07 40.13
C GLY A 527 1.13 -30.31 40.12
N GLY A 528 1.28 -30.98 38.96
CA GLY A 528 2.18 -32.13 38.81
C GLY A 528 1.67 -33.45 39.39
N ARG A 529 0.35 -33.61 39.53
CA ARG A 529 -0.24 -34.83 40.10
C ARG A 529 -0.08 -36.02 39.15
N THR A 530 0.54 -37.10 39.63
CA THR A 530 0.70 -38.34 38.86
C THR A 530 -0.66 -38.93 38.44
N GLY A 531 -0.81 -39.20 37.14
CA GLY A 531 -2.04 -39.76 36.55
C GLY A 531 -3.17 -38.76 36.28
N PHE A 532 -2.96 -37.45 36.47
CA PHE A 532 -3.93 -36.41 36.09
C PHE A 532 -3.37 -35.55 34.96
N PHE A 533 -3.96 -35.68 33.77
CA PHE A 533 -3.67 -34.81 32.63
C PHE A 533 -5.00 -34.47 31.94
N ASN A 534 -5.30 -33.18 31.83
CA ASN A 534 -6.46 -32.71 31.08
C ASN A 534 -5.99 -31.71 30.04
N SER A 535 -6.38 -31.92 28.77
CA SER A 535 -6.07 -31.03 27.66
C SER A 535 -7.36 -30.63 26.96
N ILE A 536 -7.45 -29.35 26.60
CA ILE A 536 -8.57 -28.78 25.87
C ILE A 536 -8.06 -27.86 24.76
N THR A 537 -8.72 -27.89 23.61
CA THR A 537 -8.43 -26.98 22.50
C THR A 537 -9.30 -25.73 22.60
N LEU A 538 -8.67 -24.57 22.77
CA LEU A 538 -9.29 -23.25 22.68
C LEU A 538 -9.41 -22.83 21.21
N ARG A 539 -10.59 -22.35 20.83
CA ARG A 539 -10.99 -21.98 19.47
C ARG A 539 -11.22 -20.47 19.37
N PRO A 540 -11.43 -19.93 18.16
CA PRO A 540 -11.85 -18.54 18.00
C PRO A 540 -13.09 -18.23 18.85
N GLY A 541 -13.04 -17.15 19.62
CA GLY A 541 -14.06 -16.75 20.59
C GLY A 541 -13.78 -17.21 22.03
N ASP A 542 -12.84 -18.13 22.25
CA ASP A 542 -12.36 -18.51 23.58
C ASP A 542 -11.25 -17.56 24.05
N PHE A 543 -10.92 -17.62 25.35
CA PHE A 543 -9.88 -16.82 25.98
C PHE A 543 -9.06 -17.63 26.99
N CYS A 544 -7.87 -17.13 27.35
CA CYS A 544 -7.04 -17.66 28.43
C CYS A 544 -6.39 -16.52 29.25
N GLY A 545 -5.81 -16.85 30.41
CA GLY A 545 -5.33 -15.85 31.38
C GLY A 545 -6.41 -15.35 32.33
N GLU A 546 -7.42 -16.18 32.56
CA GLU A 546 -8.61 -15.89 33.36
C GLU A 546 -8.32 -15.68 34.86
N GLU A 547 -7.17 -16.14 35.32
CA GLU A 547 -6.63 -15.88 36.65
C GLU A 547 -6.44 -14.38 36.92
N LEU A 548 -6.14 -13.60 35.88
CA LEU A 548 -5.96 -12.15 35.99
C LEU A 548 -7.25 -11.42 36.37
N LEU A 549 -8.43 -11.94 35.98
CA LEU A 549 -9.68 -11.30 36.34
C LEU A 549 -9.91 -11.36 37.85
N ALA A 550 -9.69 -12.54 38.46
CA ALA A 550 -9.83 -12.69 39.91
C ALA A 550 -8.82 -11.83 40.67
N TRP A 551 -7.61 -11.67 40.14
CA TRP A 551 -6.59 -10.78 40.71
C TRP A 551 -6.97 -9.30 40.57
N ALA A 552 -7.41 -8.86 39.39
CA ALA A 552 -7.74 -7.45 39.13
C ALA A 552 -8.95 -6.95 39.92
N LEU A 553 -9.90 -7.84 40.24
CA LEU A 553 -11.10 -7.50 41.02
C LEU A 553 -10.86 -7.42 42.54
N LEU A 554 -9.66 -7.74 43.04
CA LEU A 554 -9.35 -7.65 44.47
C LEU A 554 -9.04 -6.20 44.88
N PRO A 555 -9.70 -5.66 45.93
CA PRO A 555 -9.51 -4.27 46.39
C PRO A 555 -8.06 -3.95 46.79
N LYS A 556 -7.32 -4.95 47.27
CA LYS A 556 -5.90 -4.88 47.62
C LYS A 556 -5.11 -5.94 46.86
N SER A 557 -5.18 -5.92 45.53
CA SER A 557 -4.38 -6.80 44.70
C SER A 557 -2.89 -6.60 44.99
N THR A 558 -2.22 -7.67 45.43
CA THR A 558 -0.78 -7.67 45.68
C THR A 558 -0.03 -7.37 44.38
N LEU A 559 1.16 -6.75 44.48
CA LEU A 559 2.05 -6.52 43.33
C LEU A 559 2.38 -7.81 42.56
N ASN A 560 2.29 -8.97 43.24
CA ASN A 560 2.53 -10.27 42.63
C ASN A 560 1.37 -10.70 41.74
N LEU A 561 1.70 -11.04 40.48
CA LEU A 561 0.79 -11.62 39.50
C LEU A 561 0.38 -13.05 39.89
N PRO A 562 -0.83 -13.50 39.51
CA PRO A 562 -1.26 -14.86 39.77
C PRO A 562 -0.46 -15.85 38.91
N SER A 563 -0.11 -17.01 39.48
CA SER A 563 0.47 -18.12 38.72
C SER A 563 -0.58 -18.80 37.85
N SER A 564 -0.16 -19.16 36.63
CA SER A 564 -0.98 -19.89 35.67
C SER A 564 -1.27 -21.29 36.17
N THR A 565 -2.52 -21.71 36.05
CA THR A 565 -2.92 -23.09 36.40
C THR A 565 -2.76 -24.08 35.25
N ARG A 566 -2.36 -23.59 34.07
CA ARG A 566 -2.36 -24.34 32.82
C ARG A 566 -1.18 -23.97 31.93
N THR A 567 -0.78 -24.93 31.10
CA THR A 567 0.14 -24.71 29.99
C THR A 567 -0.64 -24.46 28.72
N VAL A 568 -0.47 -23.29 28.11
CA VAL A 568 -1.12 -22.91 26.85
C VAL A 568 -0.10 -22.91 25.72
N LYS A 569 -0.38 -23.66 24.66
CA LYS A 569 0.49 -23.86 23.49
C LYS A 569 -0.27 -23.59 22.19
N ALA A 570 0.35 -22.93 21.23
CA ALA A 570 -0.24 -22.72 19.91
C ALA A 570 -0.16 -23.98 19.04
N LEU A 571 -1.30 -24.44 18.51
CA LEU A 571 -1.37 -25.61 17.61
C LEU A 571 -1.13 -25.25 16.15
N ASN A 572 -1.45 -24.01 15.77
CA ASN A 572 -1.21 -23.40 14.47
C ASN A 572 -0.89 -21.90 14.67
N GLU A 573 -0.77 -21.15 13.58
CA GLU A 573 -0.68 -19.70 13.62
C GLU A 573 -1.94 -19.10 14.26
N VAL A 574 -1.73 -18.25 15.25
CA VAL A 574 -2.80 -17.66 16.07
C VAL A 574 -2.68 -16.15 16.04
N GLU A 575 -3.82 -15.52 15.79
CA GLU A 575 -4.03 -14.07 15.89
C GLU A 575 -4.97 -13.85 17.07
N ALA A 576 -4.52 -13.07 18.05
CA ALA A 576 -5.25 -12.79 19.28
C ALA A 576 -5.10 -11.33 19.68
N PHE A 577 -6.02 -10.83 20.49
CA PHE A 577 -5.80 -9.60 21.26
C PHE A 577 -5.34 -9.95 22.66
N ALA A 578 -4.35 -9.21 23.16
CA ALA A 578 -3.87 -9.28 24.52
C ALA A 578 -4.37 -8.08 25.33
N LEU A 579 -4.92 -8.34 26.52
CA LEU A 579 -5.18 -7.34 27.55
C LEU A 579 -4.18 -7.55 28.68
N ARG A 580 -3.30 -6.58 28.91
CA ARG A 580 -2.25 -6.70 29.93
C ARG A 580 -2.84 -6.60 31.34
N ALA A 581 -2.15 -7.17 32.32
CA ALA A 581 -2.58 -7.15 33.71
C ALA A 581 -2.75 -5.72 34.25
N GLU A 582 -1.83 -4.81 33.91
CA GLU A 582 -1.88 -3.39 34.30
C GLU A 582 -3.13 -2.69 33.75
N ASP A 583 -3.43 -2.93 32.48
CA ASP A 583 -4.59 -2.38 31.78
C ASP A 583 -5.90 -2.93 32.33
N LEU A 584 -5.97 -4.23 32.60
CA LEU A 584 -7.14 -4.86 33.20
C LEU A 584 -7.39 -4.30 34.60
N LYS A 585 -6.35 -4.10 35.42
CA LYS A 585 -6.46 -3.50 36.75
C LYS A 585 -6.93 -2.06 36.69
N PHE A 586 -6.43 -1.29 35.72
CA PHE A 586 -6.90 0.08 35.49
C PHE A 586 -8.42 0.10 35.17
N VAL A 587 -8.87 -0.74 34.25
CA VAL A 587 -10.29 -0.82 33.88
C VAL A 587 -11.16 -1.33 35.05
N ALA A 588 -10.68 -2.32 35.80
CA ALA A 588 -11.40 -2.84 36.97
C ALA A 588 -11.60 -1.77 38.05
N ASN A 589 -10.59 -0.94 38.31
CA ASN A 589 -10.69 0.16 39.28
C ASN A 589 -11.65 1.28 38.82
N GLN A 590 -11.70 1.55 37.52
CA GLN A 590 -12.52 2.64 36.98
C GLN A 590 -14.00 2.26 36.84
N PHE A 591 -14.29 1.00 36.51
CA PHE A 591 -15.65 0.55 36.19
C PHE A 591 -16.20 -0.40 37.25
N ARG A 592 -16.97 0.15 38.21
CA ARG A 592 -17.65 -0.63 39.26
C ARG A 592 -18.52 -1.78 38.72
N ARG A 593 -18.99 -1.68 37.46
CA ARG A 593 -19.76 -2.73 36.75
C ARG A 593 -18.97 -4.01 36.49
N LEU A 594 -17.63 -3.97 36.43
CA LEU A 594 -16.80 -5.19 36.39
C LEU A 594 -16.98 -6.06 37.65
N HIS A 595 -17.41 -5.46 38.76
CA HIS A 595 -17.79 -6.16 39.99
C HIS A 595 -19.25 -6.69 39.97
N SER A 596 -19.98 -6.58 38.86
CA SER A 596 -21.35 -7.09 38.79
C SER A 596 -21.42 -8.61 38.91
N LYS A 597 -22.29 -9.12 39.80
CA LYS A 597 -22.56 -10.56 39.95
C LYS A 597 -22.93 -11.22 38.62
N LYS A 598 -23.66 -10.52 37.74
CA LYS A 598 -24.05 -11.02 36.41
C LYS A 598 -22.82 -11.32 35.56
N LEU A 599 -21.90 -10.36 35.45
CA LEU A 599 -20.70 -10.45 34.63
C LEU A 599 -19.72 -11.50 35.19
N GLN A 600 -19.65 -11.64 36.51
CA GLN A 600 -18.91 -12.70 37.19
C GLN A 600 -19.47 -14.10 36.90
N HIS A 601 -20.80 -14.27 36.93
CA HIS A 601 -21.44 -15.53 36.56
C HIS A 601 -21.16 -15.89 35.10
N THR A 602 -21.22 -14.90 34.21
CA THR A 602 -20.90 -15.06 32.79
C THR A 602 -19.45 -15.49 32.60
N PHE A 603 -18.52 -14.87 33.33
CA PHE A 603 -17.11 -15.27 33.30
C PHE A 603 -16.90 -16.72 33.76
N ARG A 604 -17.49 -17.11 34.90
CA ARG A 604 -17.45 -18.49 35.39
C ARG A 604 -18.07 -19.47 34.41
N PHE A 605 -19.17 -19.05 33.76
CA PHE A 605 -19.87 -19.88 32.79
C PHE A 605 -19.03 -20.12 31.55
N TYR A 606 -18.28 -19.13 31.02
CA TYR A 606 -17.47 -19.30 29.81
C TYR A 606 -16.04 -19.79 30.08
N SER A 607 -15.51 -19.57 31.28
CA SER A 607 -14.18 -20.02 31.68
C SER A 607 -14.06 -21.54 31.66
N HIS A 608 -13.09 -22.03 30.89
CA HIS A 608 -12.80 -23.46 30.85
C HIS A 608 -12.22 -23.97 32.18
N HIS A 609 -11.51 -23.14 32.94
CA HIS A 609 -11.05 -23.50 34.29
C HIS A 609 -12.20 -23.76 35.24
N TRP A 610 -13.15 -22.84 35.35
CA TRP A 610 -14.30 -23.03 36.23
C TRP A 610 -15.18 -24.22 35.80
N ARG A 611 -15.39 -24.43 34.49
CA ARG A 611 -16.10 -25.61 33.96
C ARG A 611 -15.42 -26.92 34.32
N THR A 612 -14.09 -27.01 34.13
CA THR A 612 -13.32 -28.20 34.49
C THR A 612 -13.39 -28.48 35.98
N TRP A 613 -13.19 -27.45 36.82
CA TRP A 613 -13.30 -27.60 38.27
C TRP A 613 -14.69 -28.08 38.70
N ALA A 614 -15.76 -27.47 38.16
CA ALA A 614 -17.13 -27.87 38.46
C ALA A 614 -17.41 -29.33 38.04
N ALA A 615 -16.96 -29.74 36.86
CA ALA A 615 -17.07 -31.12 36.41
C ALA A 615 -16.34 -32.10 37.35
N CYS A 616 -15.09 -31.80 37.71
CA CYS A 616 -14.31 -32.62 38.66
C CYS A 616 -14.98 -32.68 40.04
N PHE A 617 -15.55 -31.57 40.51
CA PHE A 617 -16.26 -31.49 41.78
C PHE A 617 -17.52 -32.36 41.78
N ILE A 618 -18.35 -32.24 40.73
CA ILE A 618 -19.56 -33.07 40.55
C ILE A 618 -19.18 -34.55 40.45
N GLN A 619 -18.14 -34.89 39.68
CA GLN A 619 -17.64 -36.26 39.58
C GLN A 619 -17.18 -36.81 40.94
N ALA A 620 -16.45 -36.01 41.73
CA ALA A 620 -16.02 -36.40 43.06
C ALA A 620 -17.22 -36.59 44.02
N ALA A 621 -18.20 -35.69 43.99
CA ALA A 621 -19.42 -35.79 44.78
C ALA A 621 -20.25 -37.04 44.39
N TRP A 622 -20.39 -37.32 43.09
CA TRP A 622 -21.07 -38.52 42.59
C TRP A 622 -20.37 -39.81 43.02
N ARG A 623 -19.04 -39.86 42.96
CA ARG A 623 -18.24 -41.00 43.46
C ARG A 623 -18.46 -41.20 44.97
N ARG A 624 -18.53 -40.12 45.75
CA ARG A 624 -18.86 -40.20 47.20
C ARG A 624 -20.27 -40.73 47.42
N PHE A 625 -21.26 -40.24 46.67
CA PHE A 625 -22.64 -40.73 46.75
C PHE A 625 -22.73 -42.22 46.41
N LYS A 626 -22.10 -42.66 45.30
CA LYS A 626 -22.05 -44.07 44.90
C LYS A 626 -21.39 -44.94 45.96
N LYS A 627 -20.28 -44.49 46.57
CA LYS A 627 -19.62 -45.20 47.68
C LYS A 627 -20.51 -45.32 48.92
N ARG A 628 -21.22 -44.24 49.30
CA ARG A 628 -22.18 -44.25 50.41
C ARG A 628 -23.38 -45.16 50.12
N LYS A 629 -23.91 -45.15 48.90
CA LYS A 629 -25.00 -46.04 48.47
C LYS A 629 -24.57 -47.50 48.52
N MET A 630 -23.40 -47.84 47.97
CA MET A 630 -22.83 -49.19 48.04
C MET A 630 -22.59 -49.66 49.47
N ALA A 631 -22.07 -48.78 50.35
CA ALA A 631 -21.88 -49.11 51.77
C ALA A 631 -23.22 -49.34 52.49
N LYS A 632 -24.25 -48.53 52.21
CA LYS A 632 -25.61 -48.76 52.73
C LYS A 632 -26.22 -50.06 52.21
N THR A 633 -26.06 -50.37 50.92
CA THR A 633 -26.55 -51.62 50.34
C THR A 633 -25.83 -52.84 50.92
N LEU A 634 -24.51 -52.77 51.13
CA LEU A 634 -23.74 -53.81 51.83
C LEU A 634 -24.20 -53.99 53.28
N SER A 635 -24.38 -52.89 54.01
CA SER A 635 -24.90 -52.93 55.38
C SER A 635 -26.32 -53.50 55.48
N MET A 636 -27.20 -53.18 54.53
CA MET A 636 -28.55 -53.76 54.45
C MET A 636 -28.51 -55.27 54.14
N ARG A 637 -27.57 -55.71 53.30
CA ARG A 637 -27.38 -57.12 52.97
C ARG A 637 -26.78 -57.90 54.14
N GLU A 638 -25.86 -57.29 54.90
CA GLU A 638 -25.33 -57.82 56.16
C GLU A 638 -26.42 -57.92 57.25
N SER A 639 -27.34 -56.94 57.35
CA SER A 639 -28.47 -57.01 58.30
C SER A 639 -29.53 -58.05 57.91
N PHE A 640 -29.76 -58.26 56.61
CA PHE A 640 -30.71 -59.29 56.15
C PHE A 640 -30.17 -60.71 56.38
N SER A 641 -28.85 -60.91 56.28
CA SER A 641 -28.20 -62.17 56.66
C SER A 641 -28.18 -62.44 58.17
N LEU A 642 -28.38 -61.43 59.03
CA LEU A 642 -28.46 -61.60 60.49
C LEU A 642 -29.88 -61.97 60.96
N ASN A 643 -30.92 -61.56 60.23
CA ASN A 643 -32.32 -61.81 60.60
C ASN A 643 -32.86 -63.18 60.16
N LEU A 644 -32.06 -64.00 59.46
CA LEU A 644 -32.44 -65.37 59.05
C LEU A 644 -31.98 -66.44 60.06
N ASP A 645 -31.18 -66.09 61.07
CA ASP A 645 -30.63 -67.05 62.04
C ASP A 645 -31.39 -67.09 63.40
N GLU A 646 -32.50 -66.34 63.56
CA GLU A 646 -33.20 -66.19 64.85
C GLU A 646 -34.58 -66.86 64.96
N GLN A 647 -34.94 -67.81 64.08
CA GLN A 647 -36.23 -68.48 64.20
C GLN A 647 -36.20 -69.98 63.81
N GLU A 648 -35.88 -70.85 64.79
CA GLU A 648 -36.56 -72.15 64.96
C GLU A 648 -36.55 -72.60 66.44
N PRO A 649 -37.66 -73.15 66.97
CA PRO A 649 -37.80 -73.64 68.35
C PRO A 649 -37.53 -75.17 68.50
N ASN A 650 -37.30 -75.57 69.75
CA ASN A 650 -36.96 -76.93 70.20
C ASN A 650 -38.03 -78.03 69.96
N ALA A 651 -37.53 -79.19 69.50
CA ALA A 651 -37.73 -80.59 69.93
C ALA A 651 -39.14 -81.18 70.18
N THR A 652 -39.41 -82.34 69.52
CA THR A 652 -39.81 -83.69 70.04
C THR A 652 -40.39 -84.51 68.86
N GLU A 653 -39.76 -85.60 68.39
CA GLU A 653 -39.85 -87.02 68.79
C GLU A 653 -40.71 -87.87 67.82
N HIS A 654 -40.19 -89.09 67.51
CA HIS A 654 -40.82 -90.27 66.89
C HIS A 654 -41.27 -90.17 65.41
N GLU A 655 -41.15 -91.17 64.54
CA GLU A 655 -40.55 -92.52 64.47
C GLU A 655 -40.68 -92.94 62.99
N ASP A 656 -39.73 -93.76 62.49
CA ASP A 656 -39.91 -94.81 61.45
C ASP A 656 -40.47 -94.42 60.06
N GLU A 657 -40.03 -94.92 58.90
CA GLU A 657 -39.42 -96.20 58.53
C GLU A 657 -38.89 -96.06 57.07
N GLU A 658 -37.82 -96.81 56.79
CA GLU A 658 -37.50 -97.53 55.55
C GLU A 658 -37.15 -96.89 54.18
N GLN A 659 -35.93 -97.31 53.77
CA GLN A 659 -35.54 -97.95 52.50
C GLN A 659 -35.08 -97.11 51.30
N GLY A 660 -33.89 -97.48 50.81
CA GLY A 660 -33.53 -97.35 49.41
C GLY A 660 -32.17 -96.74 49.08
N ASP A 661 -31.11 -97.49 49.39
CA ASP A 661 -30.01 -97.83 48.45
C ASP A 661 -29.01 -96.73 48.02
N GLU A 662 -27.76 -96.87 48.47
CA GLU A 662 -26.60 -97.41 47.70
C GLU A 662 -26.02 -96.37 46.70
N ASN A 663 -24.72 -96.07 46.62
CA ASN A 663 -23.53 -96.77 47.05
C ASN A 663 -22.28 -95.85 46.97
N ALA A 664 -21.23 -96.25 47.68
CA ALA A 664 -19.79 -95.86 47.60
C ALA A 664 -19.37 -94.44 48.10
N ARG A 665 -18.79 -94.25 49.32
CA ARG A 665 -17.46 -94.70 49.86
C ARG A 665 -16.30 -93.98 49.13
N SER A 666 -15.41 -93.18 49.73
CA SER A 666 -14.85 -93.19 51.10
C SER A 666 -13.99 -91.95 51.40
N LYS A 667 -13.93 -91.56 52.69
CA LYS A 667 -12.74 -91.13 53.50
C LYS A 667 -11.99 -89.84 53.06
N ASN A 668 -11.65 -88.86 53.90
CA ASN A 668 -11.57 -88.74 55.37
C ASN A 668 -11.75 -87.25 55.74
N THR A 669 -12.71 -86.95 56.61
CA THR A 669 -12.81 -85.67 57.34
C THR A 669 -12.30 -85.87 58.75
N SER A 670 -11.07 -85.42 59.02
CA SER A 670 -10.60 -85.19 60.39
C SER A 670 -9.56 -84.08 60.42
N GLN A 671 -9.92 -82.89 59.94
CA GLN A 671 -9.19 -81.64 60.24
C GLN A 671 -9.97 -80.32 60.01
N ALA A 672 -11.23 -80.37 59.55
CA ALA A 672 -11.97 -79.16 59.16
C ALA A 672 -12.76 -78.47 60.30
N LYS A 673 -12.95 -79.11 61.47
CA LYS A 673 -13.80 -78.54 62.55
C LYS A 673 -13.07 -77.60 63.53
N GLN A 674 -11.74 -77.56 63.54
CA GLN A 674 -10.99 -76.61 64.40
C GLN A 674 -10.68 -75.26 63.73
N ASN A 675 -10.83 -75.14 62.40
CA ASN A 675 -10.52 -73.91 61.69
C ASN A 675 -11.69 -72.92 61.55
N LEU A 676 -12.94 -73.34 61.84
CA LEU A 676 -14.08 -72.42 61.74
C LEU A 676 -14.11 -71.40 62.90
N GLY A 677 -13.81 -71.84 64.13
CA GLY A 677 -13.79 -70.97 65.30
C GLY A 677 -12.68 -69.89 65.25
N VAL A 678 -11.49 -70.27 64.74
CA VAL A 678 -10.37 -69.33 64.53
C VAL A 678 -10.65 -68.37 63.38
N THR A 679 -11.35 -68.80 62.33
CA THR A 679 -11.73 -67.93 61.20
C THR A 679 -12.84 -66.95 61.57
N ILE A 680 -13.77 -67.34 62.46
CA ILE A 680 -14.84 -66.47 62.98
C ILE A 680 -14.32 -65.47 64.02
N LEU A 681 -13.36 -65.86 64.87
CA LEU A 681 -12.68 -64.94 65.78
C LEU A 681 -11.72 -64.00 65.02
N ALA A 682 -11.04 -64.47 63.98
CA ALA A 682 -10.24 -63.62 63.10
C ALA A 682 -11.09 -62.63 62.30
N SER A 683 -12.30 -63.03 61.85
CA SER A 683 -13.24 -62.12 61.16
C SER A 683 -13.86 -61.09 62.12
N ARG A 684 -14.14 -61.46 63.38
CA ARG A 684 -14.58 -60.55 64.44
C ARG A 684 -13.47 -59.61 64.93
N PHE A 685 -12.23 -60.08 65.02
CA PHE A 685 -11.09 -59.23 65.38
C PHE A 685 -10.73 -58.28 64.24
N ALA A 686 -10.80 -58.72 62.98
CA ALA A 686 -10.61 -57.89 61.79
C ALA A 686 -11.74 -56.86 61.58
N SER A 687 -12.99 -57.18 61.96
CA SER A 687 -14.11 -56.24 61.89
C SER A 687 -14.06 -55.19 63.01
N ASN A 688 -13.66 -55.57 64.24
CA ASN A 688 -13.49 -54.61 65.34
C ASN A 688 -12.22 -53.76 65.23
N THR A 689 -11.11 -54.29 64.71
CA THR A 689 -9.93 -53.46 64.36
C THR A 689 -10.22 -52.54 63.18
N ARG A 690 -11.09 -52.92 62.23
CA ARG A 690 -11.61 -51.98 61.21
C ARG A 690 -12.48 -50.87 61.79
N ARG A 691 -13.27 -51.15 62.83
CA ARG A 691 -14.12 -50.14 63.50
C ARG A 691 -13.29 -49.15 64.33
N GLY A 692 -12.20 -49.60 64.95
CA GLY A 692 -11.22 -48.75 65.64
C GLY A 692 -10.31 -47.96 64.69
N ALA A 693 -9.87 -48.58 63.58
CA ALA A 693 -9.04 -47.93 62.55
C ALA A 693 -9.82 -47.00 61.61
N GLN A 694 -11.16 -46.99 61.65
CA GLN A 694 -12.00 -46.04 60.90
C GLN A 694 -12.23 -44.70 61.62
N LYS A 695 -11.76 -44.54 62.86
CA LYS A 695 -11.80 -43.25 63.58
C LYS A 695 -10.50 -42.44 63.47
N ILE A 696 -9.47 -42.95 62.78
CA ILE A 696 -8.23 -42.22 62.50
C ILE A 696 -7.94 -42.33 61.01
N LYS A 697 -7.82 -41.17 60.36
CA LYS A 697 -7.80 -40.93 58.91
C LYS A 697 -9.17 -41.09 58.24
N ASP A 698 -9.99 -40.05 58.37
CA ASP A 698 -10.56 -39.45 57.18
C ASP A 698 -9.43 -39.37 56.15
N ALA A 699 -9.47 -40.24 55.13
CA ALA A 699 -8.57 -40.12 54.00
C ALA A 699 -8.76 -38.70 53.48
N GLU A 700 -7.77 -37.82 53.69
CA GLU A 700 -7.75 -36.49 53.10
C GLU A 700 -8.02 -36.67 51.61
N LEU A 701 -9.23 -36.30 51.22
CA LEU A 701 -9.64 -36.29 49.84
C LEU A 701 -8.71 -35.34 49.09
N PRO A 702 -8.51 -35.57 47.79
CA PRO A 702 -7.84 -34.58 46.96
C PRO A 702 -8.55 -33.24 47.12
N LYS A 703 -7.89 -32.29 47.79
CA LYS A 703 -8.27 -30.89 47.80
C LYS A 703 -8.05 -30.41 46.36
N PHE A 704 -9.06 -30.55 45.51
CA PHE A 704 -9.11 -29.77 44.28
C PHE A 704 -9.08 -28.31 44.72
N GLN A 705 -7.98 -27.62 44.43
CA GLN A 705 -7.85 -26.23 44.79
C GLN A 705 -8.97 -25.50 44.06
N LYS A 706 -9.95 -25.02 44.82
CA LYS A 706 -11.01 -24.18 44.28
C LYS A 706 -10.30 -23.02 43.58
N PRO A 707 -10.63 -22.73 42.29
CA PRO A 707 -10.11 -21.53 41.66
C PRO A 707 -10.37 -20.36 42.61
N LYS A 708 -9.35 -19.55 42.89
CA LYS A 708 -9.45 -18.50 43.91
C LYS A 708 -10.68 -17.66 43.59
N GLU A 709 -11.64 -17.64 44.51
CA GLU A 709 -12.76 -16.73 44.40
C GLU A 709 -12.22 -15.32 44.63
N PRO A 710 -12.63 -14.35 43.80
CA PRO A 710 -12.40 -12.97 44.17
C PRO A 710 -13.25 -12.71 45.43
N ASP A 711 -12.66 -12.08 46.43
CA ASP A 711 -13.32 -11.76 47.69
C ASP A 711 -14.14 -10.48 47.50
N PHE A 712 -15.45 -10.59 47.71
CA PHE A 712 -16.43 -9.54 47.40
C PHE A 712 -17.26 -9.13 48.61
N SER A 713 -16.82 -9.49 49.82
CA SER A 713 -17.48 -9.12 51.07
C SER A 713 -17.29 -7.64 51.47
N THR A 714 -16.52 -6.88 50.69
CA THR A 714 -16.14 -5.48 50.98
C THR A 714 -16.71 -4.48 49.96
N ALA A 715 -17.93 -4.71 49.48
CA ALA A 715 -18.74 -3.57 49.05
C ALA A 715 -19.19 -2.85 50.33
N VAL A 716 -18.45 -1.82 50.71
CA VAL A 716 -18.91 -0.86 51.71
C VAL A 716 -20.20 -0.25 51.15
N ASP A 717 -21.31 -0.59 51.80
CA ASP A 717 -22.53 0.21 51.77
C ASP A 717 -22.13 1.58 52.36
N ASP A 718 -21.95 2.58 51.50
CA ASP A 718 -21.99 3.99 51.86
C ASP A 718 -22.77 4.70 50.74
N ASP A 719 -23.75 5.48 51.18
CA ASP A 719 -24.91 6.07 50.47
C ASP A 719 -24.68 6.68 49.08
#